data_AF-A0A4R3YVD1-F1
#
_entry.id   AF-A0A4R3YVD1-F1
#
_cell.length_a   1.000
_cell.length_b   1.000
_cell.length_c   1.000
_cell.angle_alpha   90.00
_cell.angle_beta   90.00
_cell.angle_gamma   90.00
#
_symmetry.space_group_name_H-M   'P 1'
#
loop_
_entity.id
_entity.type
_entity.pdbx_description
1 polymer ?
#
loop_
_entity_poly.entity_id
_entity_poly.type
_entity_poly.pdbx_seq_one_letter_code
_entity_poly.pdbx_strand_id
1 'polypeptide(L)'
;MRVLIDLQACQSPGGRIRGVGRYCLALAQAMALADRQHEVWFLLNGAMTASAAYLRDTLRGFVAPDRVVCWQSVVPTAAIDPANHLRGIVAECVREQFIEDFCADVVLTMSMVDGYGDSVVTSVRPGSSALQVAIVFDLIPLVVPDVYLANPNVATWYMRKLDHLRRCDLLLGISEFTTQEASSLLGVKPGTVVNISAAVDTAFRPLSGKVNAAAVGRKYGIVRPFVMYAGGYDPRKNLVRLIEAYASLPITLREQHQLVFVGGIGEPEHEALKDARNDHGLSPDELVFTGFVSDEELVRFYNASALYAFPSTHEGFGLPALEAMSCGAVVVGSNTTSLPEVINCDEALFDPYDVVSISMALHRGLADEGFRQRIREHGIAQAKRFSWDNSARLAWEAIEQRFAEDRKRLAEPSALSVDGSRRIALLTSGASLDALAKLSGHVDVFGDLSDHAFAHARLPLAWKKHSIHSFIGSMFDEVYIDVLNVESTASLLIAARECRAALLLRDDVCDLVAKELNHQDPMLLTAMLYGWGGYAALDRRERIDGFAGLPMAALSLGSPRWHIADPSDLAKGRGLASHIDELVSIPGVSGLATDDLSRIAAAMAENAPARFRQRALYVDISQLVLTDAGTGIQRVVRHIVAELLGAVPEGFRVEPVYIHAGDVFRYARSYVGRRFHHGATLPGDSPVDFRQGDIFLGLDLAAHLVPAHKSTFVRMRSLGVRVTFVVYDMLPLFRPDCFDPPGLPTFRAWYEAIAEVADGIVAISRTVANEFKRWLPQAAPPRVTPLRLGWFHLGADLAKGVTAPADPSALPSGLDSQPTLLMVGTVEPRKGHAQALAAVEELWSRGVKVNLVLVGKAGWHVEKLVSVLRHHPQLGKRLFWMEKAGDNELVAMYHAASALLAASEGEGFGLPLIEAAQYGLPIIARDLPVFREVAGEHAFYFSGLEAVPMANALELWLGLHAQGQAPASRDMPWLTWEQSAAQLIDVVADDGWQDSWASEGNRRFLASDYRAESTTGRLARECRATTCMPGLLFGTPAFELAAGRYSIRVDGEFASGHGRAWIDVVAQEGRWRLGSDPLIPGTGVIGTHDLVLDEDIRGMQVRIMVDADAKVLFHTVEIEPVA
;
A
#
# COMPACT_ATOMS: atom_id res chain seq x y z
N MET A 1 3.34 21.52 20.65
CA MET A 1 4.53 21.39 19.80
C MET A 1 4.17 20.57 18.58
N ARG A 2 4.75 20.86 17.43
CA ARG A 2 4.85 19.97 16.28
C ARG A 2 6.08 19.09 16.46
N VAL A 3 5.85 17.81 16.77
CA VAL A 3 6.90 16.85 17.12
C VAL A 3 7.05 15.85 16.00
N LEU A 4 8.22 15.78 15.39
CA LEU A 4 8.55 14.86 14.31
C LEU A 4 9.40 13.71 14.86
N ILE A 5 8.85 12.50 14.88
CA ILE A 5 9.53 11.28 15.34
C ILE A 5 10.06 10.53 14.12
N ASP A 6 11.39 10.41 13.99
CA ASP A 6 12.05 9.68 12.92
C ASP A 6 12.09 8.17 13.22
N LEU A 7 11.37 7.40 12.41
CA LEU A 7 11.23 5.95 12.54
C LEU A 7 12.09 5.16 11.54
N GLN A 8 13.13 5.75 10.95
CA GLN A 8 14.02 5.01 10.06
C GLN A 8 14.71 3.80 10.73
N ALA A 9 14.93 3.83 12.04
CA ALA A 9 15.37 2.66 12.82
C ALA A 9 14.41 1.45 12.68
N CYS A 10 13.12 1.72 12.48
CA CYS A 10 12.08 0.71 12.24
C CYS A 10 12.03 0.26 10.77
N GLN A 11 12.77 0.92 9.87
CA GLN A 11 12.84 0.59 8.45
C GLN A 11 14.01 -0.34 8.10
N SER A 12 15.02 -0.42 8.96
CA SER A 12 16.13 -1.36 8.81
C SER A 12 15.62 -2.81 8.76
N PRO A 13 16.01 -3.63 7.77
CA PRO A 13 15.60 -5.03 7.68
C PRO A 13 15.96 -5.85 8.93
N GLY A 14 17.12 -5.58 9.55
CA GLY A 14 17.59 -6.26 10.75
C GLY A 14 16.87 -5.80 12.02
N GLY A 15 16.60 -4.50 12.16
CA GLY A 15 15.96 -3.91 13.34
C GLY A 15 14.43 -3.98 13.36
N ARG A 16 13.77 -4.01 12.19
CA ARG A 16 12.30 -4.00 12.08
C ARG A 16 11.65 -5.24 12.68
N ILE A 17 12.30 -6.40 12.54
CA ILE A 17 11.72 -7.68 12.93
C ILE A 17 11.95 -7.95 14.42
N ARG A 18 13.16 -7.66 14.96
CA ARG A 18 13.56 -7.87 16.37
C ARG A 18 14.56 -6.79 16.80
N GLY A 19 14.69 -6.57 18.10
CA GLY A 19 15.68 -5.64 18.66
C GLY A 19 15.27 -4.17 18.57
N VAL A 20 16.25 -3.28 18.31
CA VAL A 20 16.11 -1.81 18.41
C VAL A 20 14.90 -1.27 17.65
N GLY A 21 14.69 -1.66 16.39
CA GLY A 21 13.56 -1.13 15.60
C GLY A 21 12.18 -1.49 16.16
N ARG A 22 12.01 -2.69 16.75
CA ARG A 22 10.77 -3.07 17.45
C ARG A 22 10.51 -2.18 18.66
N TYR A 23 11.56 -1.91 19.44
CA TYR A 23 11.47 -1.08 20.64
C TYR A 23 11.17 0.38 20.29
N CYS A 24 11.82 0.89 19.25
CA CYS A 24 11.52 2.20 18.70
C CYS A 24 10.05 2.31 18.30
N LEU A 25 9.52 1.31 17.59
CA LEU A 25 8.11 1.32 17.18
C LEU A 25 7.15 1.29 18.38
N ALA A 26 7.41 0.45 19.38
CA ALA A 26 6.57 0.35 20.57
C ALA A 26 6.56 1.64 21.40
N LEU A 27 7.74 2.26 21.60
CA LEU A 27 7.84 3.56 22.27
C LEU A 27 7.12 4.66 21.47
N ALA A 28 7.31 4.71 20.15
CA ALA A 28 6.65 5.68 19.29
C ALA A 28 5.12 5.56 19.31
N GLN A 29 4.59 4.34 19.31
CA GLN A 29 3.16 4.06 19.47
C GLN A 29 2.64 4.53 20.83
N ALA A 30 3.34 4.23 21.92
CA ALA A 30 2.98 4.71 23.25
C ALA A 30 3.03 6.24 23.36
N MET A 31 4.04 6.88 22.75
CA MET A 31 4.14 8.34 22.70
C MET A 31 2.99 8.98 21.92
N ALA A 32 2.57 8.38 20.79
CA ALA A 32 1.43 8.86 20.03
C ALA A 32 0.09 8.72 20.77
N LEU A 33 -0.06 7.66 21.59
CA LEU A 33 -1.28 7.40 22.38
C LEU A 33 -1.38 8.25 23.65
N ALA A 34 -0.28 8.81 24.15
CA ALA A 34 -0.21 9.48 25.46
C ALA A 34 -1.00 10.81 25.60
N ASP A 35 -1.83 11.18 24.61
CA ASP A 35 -2.67 12.40 24.51
C ASP A 35 -2.13 13.62 25.28
N ARG A 36 -1.03 14.20 24.79
CA ARG A 36 -0.36 15.39 25.35
C ARG A 36 -0.72 16.70 24.64
N GLN A 37 -1.78 16.72 23.83
CA GLN A 37 -2.15 17.88 22.98
C GLN A 37 -0.99 18.37 22.08
N HIS A 38 -0.15 17.45 21.61
CA HIS A 38 0.91 17.73 20.66
C HIS A 38 0.51 17.26 19.26
N GLU A 39 1.05 17.92 18.25
CA GLU A 39 0.91 17.51 16.86
C GLU A 39 2.05 16.52 16.57
N VAL A 40 1.80 15.22 16.77
CA VAL A 40 2.80 14.16 16.57
C VAL A 40 2.80 13.69 15.12
N TRP A 41 3.98 13.74 14.51
CA TRP A 41 4.25 13.32 13.14
C TRP A 41 5.32 12.24 13.12
N PHE A 42 5.25 11.35 12.13
CA PHE A 42 6.26 10.33 11.89
C PHE A 42 7.00 10.59 10.58
N LEU A 43 8.33 10.58 10.64
CA LEU A 43 9.21 10.69 9.48
C LEU A 43 9.73 9.30 9.07
N LEU A 44 9.60 9.00 7.77
CA LEU A 44 10.13 7.79 7.14
C LEU A 44 11.03 8.16 5.95
N ASN A 45 11.98 7.29 5.62
CA ASN A 45 12.71 7.32 4.36
C ASN A 45 11.89 6.60 3.28
N GLY A 46 11.31 7.36 2.36
CA GLY A 46 10.45 6.86 1.29
C GLY A 46 11.19 6.07 0.21
N ALA A 47 12.52 6.17 0.13
CA ALA A 47 13.32 5.32 -0.75
C ALA A 47 13.38 3.87 -0.26
N MET A 48 13.12 3.62 1.03
CA MET A 48 12.93 2.29 1.61
C MET A 48 11.45 1.87 1.48
N THR A 49 10.98 1.76 0.24
CA THR A 49 9.55 1.69 -0.14
C THR A 49 8.76 0.63 0.63
N ALA A 50 9.26 -0.61 0.68
CA ALA A 50 8.57 -1.72 1.33
C ALA A 50 8.40 -1.52 2.84
N SER A 51 9.42 -1.02 3.54
CA SER A 51 9.33 -0.76 4.98
C SER A 51 8.54 0.51 5.29
N ALA A 52 8.61 1.54 4.43
CA ALA A 52 7.79 2.73 4.54
C ALA A 52 6.29 2.41 4.39
N ALA A 53 5.91 1.61 3.38
CA ALA A 53 4.52 1.16 3.20
C ALA A 53 4.03 0.33 4.41
N TYR A 54 4.86 -0.61 4.89
CA TYR A 54 4.55 -1.40 6.09
C TYR A 54 4.33 -0.54 7.34
N LEU A 55 5.21 0.42 7.60
CA LEU A 55 5.10 1.30 8.77
C LEU A 55 3.90 2.24 8.65
N ARG A 56 3.60 2.77 7.47
CA ARG A 56 2.38 3.54 7.23
C ARG A 56 1.14 2.73 7.61
N ASP A 57 1.06 1.46 7.21
CA ASP A 57 -0.03 0.57 7.58
C ASP A 57 -0.07 0.31 9.10
N THR A 58 1.07 0.05 9.71
CA THR A 58 1.20 -0.24 11.14
C THR A 58 0.83 0.96 12.02
N LEU A 59 1.07 2.17 11.54
CA LEU A 59 0.75 3.42 12.23
C LEU A 59 -0.72 3.85 12.01
N ARG A 60 -1.48 3.18 11.12
CA ARG A 60 -2.92 3.43 10.97
C ARG A 60 -3.62 3.10 12.28
N GLY A 61 -4.25 4.11 12.88
CA GLY A 61 -4.93 4.00 14.17
C GLY A 61 -4.19 4.66 15.34
N PHE A 62 -2.90 4.98 15.17
CA PHE A 62 -2.12 5.73 16.16
C PHE A 62 -2.07 7.22 15.82
N VAL A 63 -1.96 7.56 14.54
CA VAL A 63 -2.06 8.93 14.02
C VAL A 63 -2.90 8.98 12.75
N ALA A 64 -3.35 10.18 12.39
CA ALA A 64 -4.00 10.40 11.10
C ALA A 64 -3.01 10.08 9.94
N PRO A 65 -3.47 9.49 8.81
CA PRO A 65 -2.56 9.06 7.73
C PRO A 65 -1.72 10.18 7.09
N ASP A 66 -2.20 11.42 7.16
CA ASP A 66 -1.49 12.62 6.73
C ASP A 66 -0.32 12.97 7.67
N ARG A 67 -0.32 12.49 8.91
CA ARG A 67 0.76 12.70 9.90
C ARG A 67 1.96 11.76 9.77
N VAL A 68 1.97 10.87 8.78
CA VAL A 68 3.15 10.07 8.44
C VAL A 68 3.75 10.62 7.15
N VAL A 69 4.90 11.29 7.23
CA VAL A 69 5.56 11.94 6.09
C VAL A 69 6.79 11.13 5.64
N CYS A 70 7.08 11.18 4.35
CA CYS A 70 8.25 10.53 3.78
C CYS A 70 9.12 11.54 3.06
N TRP A 71 10.41 11.53 3.39
CA TRP A 71 11.43 12.19 2.57
C TRP A 71 12.06 11.17 1.60
N GLN A 72 12.55 11.63 0.46
CA GLN A 72 13.19 10.80 -0.56
C GLN A 72 14.70 10.89 -0.48
N SER A 73 15.37 9.74 -0.40
CA SER A 73 16.82 9.63 -0.27
C SER A 73 17.51 9.29 -1.59
N VAL A 74 18.81 9.61 -1.65
CA VAL A 74 19.71 9.21 -2.73
C VAL A 74 20.25 7.81 -2.45
N VAL A 75 19.54 6.77 -2.88
CA VAL A 75 19.92 5.37 -2.62
C VAL A 75 20.85 4.78 -3.70
N PRO A 76 21.73 3.80 -3.35
CA PRO A 76 21.96 3.24 -2.00
C PRO A 76 22.86 4.14 -1.13
N THR A 77 22.68 4.08 0.19
CA THR A 77 23.44 4.86 1.19
C THR A 77 24.18 4.02 2.24
N ALA A 78 24.12 2.68 2.15
CA ALA A 78 24.74 1.79 3.14
C ALA A 78 26.25 2.02 3.24
N ALA A 79 26.73 2.34 4.45
CA ALA A 79 28.11 2.74 4.69
C ALA A 79 29.13 1.59 4.62
N ILE A 80 28.65 0.32 4.62
CA ILE A 80 29.48 -0.86 4.39
C ILE A 80 30.17 -0.83 3.02
N ASP A 81 29.54 -0.19 2.04
CA ASP A 81 30.12 0.06 0.72
C ASP A 81 30.71 1.49 0.68
N PRO A 82 32.06 1.63 0.62
CA PRO A 82 32.71 2.93 0.57
C PRO A 82 32.29 3.79 -0.62
N ALA A 83 31.79 3.19 -1.72
CA ALA A 83 31.28 3.95 -2.87
C ALA A 83 30.05 4.80 -2.53
N ASN A 84 29.35 4.48 -1.44
CA ASN A 84 28.19 5.23 -0.96
C ASN A 84 28.56 6.40 -0.04
N HIS A 85 29.84 6.62 0.28
CA HIS A 85 30.23 7.66 1.25
C HIS A 85 29.68 9.05 0.90
N LEU A 86 29.89 9.50 -0.36
CA LEU A 86 29.35 10.77 -0.84
C LEU A 86 27.82 10.76 -0.93
N ARG A 87 27.21 9.64 -1.37
CA ARG A 87 25.75 9.50 -1.40
C ARG A 87 25.15 9.67 0.00
N GLY A 88 25.78 9.09 1.02
CA GLY A 88 25.37 9.22 2.41
C GLY A 88 25.45 10.67 2.92
N ILE A 89 26.54 11.40 2.62
CA ILE A 89 26.65 12.83 2.97
C ILE A 89 25.57 13.66 2.27
N VAL A 90 25.34 13.42 0.99
CA VAL A 90 24.29 14.13 0.24
C VAL A 90 22.90 13.78 0.78
N ALA A 91 22.64 12.52 1.10
CA ALA A 91 21.38 12.09 1.67
C ALA A 91 21.12 12.71 3.05
N GLU A 92 22.14 12.85 3.90
CA GLU A 92 22.03 13.59 5.17
C GLU A 92 21.64 15.05 4.92
N CYS A 93 22.30 15.74 3.97
CA CYS A 93 21.95 17.11 3.60
C CYS A 93 20.49 17.23 3.12
N VAL A 94 20.06 16.35 2.22
CA VAL A 94 18.68 16.31 1.71
C VAL A 94 17.67 16.04 2.83
N ARG A 95 17.98 15.14 3.77
CA ARG A 95 17.14 14.85 4.94
C ARG A 95 17.02 16.06 5.84
N GLU A 96 18.13 16.66 6.25
CA GLU A 96 18.12 17.82 7.14
C GLU A 96 17.32 18.97 6.52
N GLN A 97 17.46 19.18 5.20
CA GLN A 97 16.70 20.21 4.52
C GLN A 97 15.19 19.93 4.54
N PHE A 98 14.78 18.69 4.30
CA PHE A 98 13.38 18.30 4.42
C PHE A 98 12.82 18.60 5.81
N ILE A 99 13.61 18.33 6.87
CA ILE A 99 13.22 18.58 8.26
C ILE A 99 13.08 20.09 8.56
N GLU A 100 14.00 20.91 8.06
CA GLU A 100 13.92 22.37 8.20
C GLU A 100 12.70 22.95 7.44
N ASP A 101 12.45 22.49 6.22
CA ASP A 101 11.29 22.90 5.42
C ASP A 101 9.97 22.45 6.06
N PHE A 102 9.98 21.34 6.80
CA PHE A 102 8.84 20.83 7.57
C PHE A 102 8.51 21.71 8.80
N CYS A 103 9.49 22.48 9.29
CA CYS A 103 9.36 23.39 10.44
C CYS A 103 8.84 22.68 11.70
N ALA A 104 9.49 21.59 12.10
CA ALA A 104 9.18 20.92 13.37
C ALA A 104 9.66 21.77 14.57
N ASP A 105 8.93 21.73 15.69
CA ASP A 105 9.41 22.29 16.96
C ASP A 105 10.45 21.35 17.61
N VAL A 106 10.25 20.04 17.45
CA VAL A 106 11.09 18.98 18.03
C VAL A 106 11.27 17.87 17.00
N VAL A 107 12.50 17.37 16.86
CA VAL A 107 12.82 16.18 16.07
C VAL A 107 13.38 15.12 16.99
N LEU A 108 12.67 14.00 17.13
CA LEU A 108 13.11 12.84 17.91
C LEU A 108 13.63 11.76 16.95
N THR A 109 14.95 11.56 16.93
CA THR A 109 15.60 10.48 16.19
C THR A 109 15.67 9.23 17.06
N MET A 110 14.89 8.20 16.71
CA MET A 110 14.71 7.02 17.56
C MET A 110 15.98 6.17 17.69
N SER A 111 16.89 6.22 16.73
CA SER A 111 18.25 5.71 16.86
C SER A 111 19.17 6.44 15.89
N MET A 112 20.32 6.91 16.39
CA MET A 112 21.31 7.61 15.56
C MET A 112 22.29 6.64 14.89
N VAL A 113 22.46 5.44 15.44
CA VAL A 113 23.53 4.49 15.09
C VAL A 113 22.97 3.36 14.21
N ASP A 114 22.37 3.76 13.08
CA ASP A 114 21.87 2.87 12.02
C ASP A 114 22.45 3.32 10.65
N GLY A 115 22.33 2.48 9.62
CA GLY A 115 22.78 2.81 8.25
C GLY A 115 24.13 2.24 7.84
N TYR A 116 24.76 1.37 8.64
CA TYR A 116 25.99 0.69 8.19
C TYR A 116 25.69 -0.34 7.09
N GLY A 117 24.75 -1.26 7.35
CA GLY A 117 24.37 -2.32 6.41
C GLY A 117 23.14 -2.02 5.55
N ASP A 118 22.49 -0.87 5.73
CA ASP A 118 21.24 -0.51 5.07
C ASP A 118 21.19 0.98 4.71
N SER A 119 20.07 1.44 4.12
CA SER A 119 19.93 2.83 3.66
C SER A 119 19.27 3.78 4.66
N VAL A 120 19.32 3.47 5.97
CA VAL A 120 18.93 4.43 7.01
C VAL A 120 19.89 5.61 7.01
N VAL A 121 19.34 6.82 7.02
CA VAL A 121 20.12 8.06 7.03
C VAL A 121 19.63 8.93 8.18
N THR A 122 20.49 9.16 9.14
CA THR A 122 20.23 9.94 10.34
C THR A 122 21.37 10.91 10.57
N SER A 123 21.02 12.15 10.87
CA SER A 123 21.96 13.24 11.05
C SER A 123 21.32 14.34 11.89
N VAL A 124 22.15 15.30 12.28
CA VAL A 124 21.76 16.53 12.96
C VAL A 124 22.49 17.69 12.29
N ARG A 125 21.72 18.60 11.69
CA ARG A 125 22.22 19.84 11.09
C ARG A 125 22.79 20.77 12.17
N PRO A 126 24.00 21.31 11.98
CA PRO A 126 24.49 22.41 12.82
C PRO A 126 23.53 23.61 12.75
N GLY A 127 23.05 24.08 13.90
CA GLY A 127 22.13 25.23 13.97
C GLY A 127 20.71 24.93 13.50
N SER A 128 20.26 23.67 13.61
CA SER A 128 18.88 23.30 13.31
C SER A 128 17.87 24.19 14.05
N SER A 129 16.75 24.51 13.41
CA SER A 129 15.69 25.32 14.02
C SER A 129 14.84 24.55 15.03
N ALA A 130 14.83 23.22 14.93
CA ALA A 130 14.09 22.33 15.83
C ALA A 130 14.97 21.87 17.00
N LEU A 131 14.34 21.58 18.14
CA LEU A 131 15.01 20.89 19.25
C LEU A 131 15.36 19.46 18.84
N GLN A 132 16.65 19.11 18.84
CA GLN A 132 17.14 17.83 18.37
C GLN A 132 17.27 16.83 19.52
N VAL A 133 16.51 15.74 19.46
CA VAL A 133 16.44 14.71 20.50
C VAL A 133 16.81 13.36 19.91
N ALA A 134 17.59 12.55 20.64
CA ALA A 134 17.91 11.18 20.20
C ALA A 134 17.91 10.17 21.34
N ILE A 135 17.59 8.92 21.04
CA ILE A 135 17.70 7.81 21.99
C ILE A 135 19.09 7.18 21.90
N VAL A 136 19.69 6.91 23.05
CA VAL A 136 20.96 6.19 23.18
C VAL A 136 20.68 4.82 23.79
N PHE A 137 20.96 3.77 23.02
CA PHE A 137 20.79 2.39 23.49
C PHE A 137 22.01 1.91 24.27
N ASP A 138 23.19 2.03 23.66
CA ASP A 138 24.48 1.72 24.27
C ASP A 138 25.60 2.46 23.54
N LEU A 139 26.79 2.48 24.14
CA LEU A 139 28.03 2.94 23.49
C LEU A 139 29.11 1.86 23.54
N ILE A 140 28.70 0.58 23.49
CA ILE A 140 29.60 -0.59 23.60
C ILE A 140 30.80 -0.51 22.65
N PRO A 141 30.66 -0.07 21.38
CA PRO A 141 31.82 0.05 20.51
C PRO A 141 32.92 1.01 21.00
N LEU A 142 32.61 2.00 21.84
CA LEU A 142 33.63 2.86 22.48
C LEU A 142 34.29 2.18 23.69
N VAL A 143 33.59 1.30 24.36
CA VAL A 143 34.09 0.57 25.54
C VAL A 143 35.04 -0.55 25.13
N VAL A 144 34.74 -1.22 24.02
CA VAL A 144 35.55 -2.33 23.49
C VAL A 144 35.97 -2.07 22.03
N PRO A 145 36.78 -1.02 21.78
CA PRO A 145 37.09 -0.57 20.43
C PRO A 145 37.87 -1.61 19.62
N ASP A 146 38.71 -2.41 20.28
CA ASP A 146 39.50 -3.45 19.62
C ASP A 146 38.65 -4.57 19.01
N VAL A 147 37.40 -4.72 19.44
CA VAL A 147 36.44 -5.69 18.89
C VAL A 147 35.55 -5.05 17.83
N TYR A 148 34.91 -3.92 18.16
CA TYR A 148 33.86 -3.35 17.30
C TYR A 148 34.36 -2.28 16.32
N LEU A 149 35.48 -1.63 16.63
CA LEU A 149 36.05 -0.54 15.82
C LEU A 149 37.39 -0.93 15.18
N ALA A 150 37.74 -2.23 15.18
CA ALA A 150 38.94 -2.75 14.51
C ALA A 150 38.94 -2.49 13.00
N ASN A 151 37.75 -2.47 12.37
CA ASN A 151 37.61 -2.09 10.97
C ASN A 151 37.59 -0.55 10.85
N PRO A 152 38.56 0.08 10.15
CA PRO A 152 38.61 1.54 10.03
C PRO A 152 37.37 2.17 9.39
N ASN A 153 36.67 1.46 8.50
CA ASN A 153 35.45 1.95 7.88
C ASN A 153 34.30 2.01 8.90
N VAL A 154 34.17 0.97 9.74
CA VAL A 154 33.20 0.96 10.85
C VAL A 154 33.54 2.07 11.85
N ALA A 155 34.81 2.20 12.22
CA ALA A 155 35.27 3.24 13.14
C ALA A 155 34.93 4.65 12.62
N THR A 156 35.26 4.93 11.36
CA THR A 156 34.99 6.25 10.75
C THR A 156 33.49 6.54 10.69
N TRP A 157 32.67 5.58 10.27
CA TRP A 157 31.22 5.72 10.23
C TRP A 157 30.63 5.94 11.63
N TYR A 158 31.04 5.13 12.60
CA TYR A 158 30.53 5.19 13.97
C TYR A 158 30.89 6.52 14.63
N MET A 159 32.14 6.99 14.50
CA MET A 159 32.57 8.28 15.05
C MET A 159 31.77 9.45 14.47
N ARG A 160 31.42 9.41 13.17
CA ARG A 160 30.52 10.40 12.57
C ARG A 160 29.11 10.36 13.18
N LYS A 161 28.55 9.17 13.45
CA LYS A 161 27.26 9.04 14.15
C LYS A 161 27.33 9.60 15.58
N LEU A 162 28.45 9.41 16.28
CA LEU A 162 28.66 10.02 17.59
C LEU A 162 28.72 11.55 17.54
N ASP A 163 29.29 12.12 16.47
CA ASP A 163 29.29 13.57 16.29
C ASP A 163 27.87 14.13 16.11
N HIS A 164 26.96 13.37 15.48
CA HIS A 164 25.53 13.74 15.46
C HIS A 164 24.88 13.61 16.83
N LEU A 165 25.14 12.55 17.59
CA LEU A 165 24.65 12.43 18.98
C LEU A 165 25.12 13.59 19.87
N ARG A 166 26.38 14.03 19.74
CA ARG A 166 26.91 15.17 20.49
C ARG A 166 26.25 16.51 20.16
N ARG A 167 25.62 16.61 18.98
CA ARG A 167 24.90 17.82 18.53
C ARG A 167 23.45 17.84 19.00
N CYS A 168 22.89 16.72 19.47
CA CYS A 168 21.55 16.70 20.02
C CYS A 168 21.46 17.58 21.27
N ASP A 169 20.35 18.28 21.41
CA ASP A 169 20.04 19.10 22.57
C ASP A 169 19.67 18.26 23.80
N LEU A 170 19.07 17.09 23.55
CA LEU A 170 18.63 16.13 24.56
C LEU A 170 18.90 14.71 24.08
N LEU A 171 19.48 13.89 24.97
CA LEU A 171 19.63 12.46 24.78
C LEU A 171 18.73 11.70 25.76
N LEU A 172 18.10 10.64 25.28
CA LEU A 172 17.24 9.77 26.09
C LEU A 172 17.95 8.42 26.25
N GLY A 173 18.41 8.10 27.45
CA GLY A 173 19.06 6.83 27.76
C GLY A 173 18.04 5.76 28.12
N ILE A 174 18.25 4.52 27.68
CA ILE A 174 17.36 3.40 28.00
C ILE A 174 17.57 2.82 29.40
N SER A 175 18.64 3.20 30.09
CA SER A 175 19.01 2.80 31.45
C SER A 175 19.73 3.93 32.16
N GLU A 176 19.86 3.81 33.49
CA GLU A 176 20.67 4.77 34.26
C GLU A 176 22.14 4.59 33.91
N PHE A 177 22.58 3.33 33.75
CA PHE A 177 23.93 3.01 33.29
C PHE A 177 24.27 3.65 31.93
N THR A 178 23.41 3.47 30.91
CA THR A 178 23.62 4.08 29.57
C THR A 178 23.62 5.61 29.65
N THR A 179 22.82 6.20 30.53
CA THR A 179 22.78 7.66 30.75
C THR A 179 24.12 8.18 31.28
N GLN A 180 24.71 7.48 32.24
CA GLN A 180 26.03 7.81 32.81
C GLN A 180 27.15 7.58 31.79
N GLU A 181 27.11 6.47 31.06
CA GLU A 181 28.07 6.14 30.00
C GLU A 181 28.04 7.18 28.87
N ALA A 182 26.85 7.59 28.42
CA ALA A 182 26.70 8.65 27.42
C ALA A 182 27.26 9.99 27.92
N SER A 183 26.97 10.34 29.18
CA SER A 183 27.50 11.56 29.80
C SER A 183 29.04 11.57 29.83
N SER A 184 29.67 10.45 30.21
CA SER A 184 31.13 10.39 30.30
C SER A 184 31.83 10.27 28.94
N LEU A 185 31.33 9.41 28.05
CA LEU A 185 32.01 9.07 26.78
C LEU A 185 31.74 10.09 25.66
N LEU A 186 30.56 10.73 25.66
CA LEU A 186 30.23 11.74 24.65
C LEU A 186 30.66 13.15 25.08
N GLY A 187 30.91 13.37 26.38
CA GLY A 187 31.27 14.68 26.93
C GLY A 187 30.11 15.68 26.90
N VAL A 188 28.87 15.20 26.97
CA VAL A 188 27.65 16.03 26.98
C VAL A 188 27.40 16.62 28.36
N LYS A 189 26.67 17.74 28.43
CA LYS A 189 26.48 18.48 29.69
C LYS A 189 25.57 17.71 30.65
N PRO A 190 25.83 17.76 31.97
CA PRO A 190 24.89 17.23 32.96
C PRO A 190 23.50 17.84 32.78
N GLY A 191 22.45 17.01 32.81
CA GLY A 191 21.06 17.42 32.58
C GLY A 191 20.61 17.41 31.12
N THR A 192 21.47 17.03 30.16
CA THR A 192 21.10 16.85 28.75
C THR A 192 20.99 15.38 28.33
N VAL A 193 21.08 14.46 29.29
CA VAL A 193 20.81 13.03 29.11
C VAL A 193 19.83 12.61 30.20
N VAL A 194 18.71 12.00 29.80
CA VAL A 194 17.63 11.60 30.72
C VAL A 194 17.34 10.12 30.55
N ASN A 195 17.28 9.38 31.65
CA ASN A 195 16.88 7.97 31.64
C ASN A 195 15.36 7.85 31.44
N ILE A 196 14.96 7.21 30.35
CA ILE A 196 13.56 6.92 30.03
C ILE A 196 13.19 5.45 30.23
N SER A 197 14.13 4.61 30.67
CA SER A 197 13.98 3.15 30.76
C SER A 197 13.66 2.50 29.40
N ALA A 198 13.55 1.17 29.37
CA ALA A 198 12.93 0.41 28.29
C ALA A 198 11.79 -0.48 28.82
N ALA A 199 11.13 -1.22 27.91
CA ALA A 199 10.12 -2.21 28.23
C ALA A 199 10.16 -3.38 27.22
N VAL A 200 9.28 -4.37 27.39
CA VAL A 200 9.12 -5.53 26.51
C VAL A 200 7.74 -5.55 25.87
N ASP A 201 7.58 -6.35 24.82
CA ASP A 201 6.28 -6.56 24.17
C ASP A 201 5.29 -7.28 25.10
N THR A 202 4.00 -6.93 25.01
CA THR A 202 2.93 -7.55 25.80
C THR A 202 2.75 -9.06 25.54
N ALA A 203 3.30 -9.60 24.44
CA ALA A 203 3.34 -11.03 24.16
C ALA A 203 4.17 -11.81 25.20
N PHE A 204 5.17 -11.19 25.82
CA PHE A 204 5.96 -11.80 26.88
C PHE A 204 5.19 -11.79 28.21
N ARG A 205 4.50 -12.89 28.49
CA ARG A 205 3.66 -13.05 29.66
C ARG A 205 3.63 -14.51 30.15
N PRO A 206 3.21 -14.76 31.40
CA PRO A 206 3.02 -16.12 31.87
C PRO A 206 1.87 -16.78 31.10
N LEU A 207 2.11 -18.00 30.60
CA LEU A 207 1.09 -18.79 29.90
C LEU A 207 0.17 -19.51 30.90
N SER A 208 -1.10 -19.72 30.52
CA SER A 208 -2.06 -20.44 31.34
C SER A 208 -1.78 -21.96 31.30
N GLY A 209 -1.66 -22.58 32.47
CA GLY A 209 -1.36 -24.02 32.59
C GLY A 209 0.15 -24.32 32.70
N LYS A 210 0.51 -25.59 32.97
CA LYS A 210 1.91 -26.01 33.02
C LYS A 210 2.43 -26.26 31.60
N VAL A 211 3.45 -25.50 31.19
CA VAL A 211 4.16 -25.72 29.93
C VAL A 211 5.16 -26.87 30.10
N ASN A 212 5.06 -27.90 29.27
CA ASN A 212 5.96 -29.05 29.34
C ASN A 212 7.26 -28.75 28.57
N ALA A 213 8.38 -28.64 29.28
CA ALA A 213 9.70 -28.37 28.72
C ALA A 213 10.14 -29.36 27.62
N ALA A 214 9.86 -30.65 27.81
CA ALA A 214 10.19 -31.67 26.81
C ALA A 214 9.32 -31.58 25.56
N ALA A 215 8.10 -31.04 25.66
CA ALA A 215 7.23 -30.84 24.50
C ALA A 215 7.67 -29.62 23.67
N VAL A 216 8.04 -28.51 24.32
CA VAL A 216 8.46 -27.27 23.66
C VAL A 216 9.75 -27.47 22.85
N GLY A 217 10.68 -28.27 23.37
CA GLY A 217 12.03 -28.35 22.84
C GLY A 217 12.39 -29.63 22.08
N ARG A 218 11.45 -30.58 21.91
CA ARG A 218 11.75 -31.93 21.40
C ARG A 218 12.44 -31.93 20.05
N LYS A 219 11.97 -31.08 19.13
CA LYS A 219 12.52 -30.95 17.77
C LYS A 219 13.95 -30.41 17.74
N TYR A 220 14.41 -29.80 18.83
CA TYR A 220 15.76 -29.28 19.00
C TYR A 220 16.68 -30.21 19.79
N GLY A 221 16.20 -31.37 20.25
CA GLY A 221 16.97 -32.29 21.09
C GLY A 221 16.88 -32.00 22.60
N ILE A 222 15.92 -31.18 23.03
CA ILE A 222 15.66 -30.91 24.44
C ILE A 222 14.72 -31.98 24.98
N VAL A 223 15.21 -32.75 25.93
CA VAL A 223 14.54 -33.92 26.51
C VAL A 223 14.44 -33.86 28.03
N ARG A 224 15.06 -32.85 28.66
CA ARG A 224 15.07 -32.61 30.11
C ARG A 224 14.69 -31.15 30.40
N PRO A 225 14.33 -30.80 31.65
CA PRO A 225 14.32 -29.41 32.09
C PRO A 225 15.65 -28.71 31.74
N PHE A 226 15.65 -27.39 31.57
CA PHE A 226 16.84 -26.73 31.04
C PHE A 226 17.14 -25.36 31.65
N VAL A 227 18.43 -25.05 31.72
CA VAL A 227 18.96 -23.70 31.90
C VAL A 227 18.98 -23.05 30.52
N MET A 228 18.43 -21.85 30.42
CA MET A 228 18.26 -21.14 29.16
C MET A 228 19.13 -19.88 29.11
N TYR A 229 19.75 -19.67 27.96
CA TYR A 229 20.22 -18.36 27.51
C TYR A 229 19.46 -18.00 26.22
N ALA A 230 19.13 -16.73 26.04
CA ALA A 230 18.49 -16.24 24.81
C ALA A 230 19.25 -15.02 24.25
N GLY A 231 19.64 -15.12 22.99
CA GLY A 231 20.38 -14.08 22.27
C GLY A 231 21.31 -14.65 21.20
N GLY A 232 21.88 -13.77 20.37
CA GLY A 232 22.96 -14.15 19.45
C GLY A 232 24.30 -14.36 20.17
N TYR A 233 25.32 -14.77 19.42
CA TYR A 233 26.69 -14.77 19.91
C TYR A 233 27.32 -13.40 19.73
N ASP A 234 27.96 -12.93 20.79
CA ASP A 234 28.90 -11.81 20.80
C ASP A 234 29.84 -12.05 22.00
N PRO A 235 31.14 -11.74 21.91
CA PRO A 235 32.09 -11.95 23.00
C PRO A 235 31.62 -11.42 24.36
N ARG A 236 30.89 -10.30 24.39
CA ARG A 236 30.35 -9.70 25.62
C ARG A 236 29.22 -10.51 26.25
N LYS A 237 28.56 -11.39 25.48
CA LYS A 237 27.51 -12.29 25.99
C LYS A 237 28.07 -13.44 26.82
N ASN A 238 29.40 -13.61 26.83
CA ASN A 238 30.12 -14.41 27.81
C ASN A 238 29.72 -15.89 27.87
N LEU A 239 29.32 -16.45 26.72
CA LEU A 239 28.76 -17.80 26.64
C LEU A 239 29.76 -18.91 26.96
N VAL A 240 31.05 -18.69 26.69
CA VAL A 240 32.11 -19.66 27.03
C VAL A 240 32.22 -19.83 28.55
N ARG A 241 32.23 -18.74 29.33
CA ARG A 241 32.25 -18.83 30.81
C ARG A 241 30.98 -19.44 31.37
N LEU A 242 29.83 -19.23 30.72
CA LEU A 242 28.59 -19.91 31.11
C LEU A 242 28.68 -21.43 30.93
N ILE A 243 29.28 -21.90 29.82
CA ILE A 243 29.55 -23.32 29.58
C ILE A 243 30.46 -23.88 30.67
N GLU A 244 31.56 -23.19 30.98
CA GLU A 244 32.51 -23.59 32.03
C GLU A 244 31.85 -23.67 33.42
N ALA A 245 31.03 -22.67 33.77
CA ALA A 245 30.30 -22.63 35.03
C ALA A 245 29.24 -23.74 35.13
N TYR A 246 28.55 -24.04 34.02
CA TYR A 246 27.62 -25.16 33.93
C TYR A 246 28.34 -26.51 34.08
N ALA A 247 29.49 -26.70 33.42
CA ALA A 247 30.30 -27.91 33.53
C ALA A 247 30.79 -28.17 34.97
N SER A 248 31.00 -27.10 35.74
CA SER A 248 31.40 -27.17 37.15
C SER A 248 30.28 -27.59 38.11
N LEU A 249 29.03 -27.72 37.65
CA LEU A 249 27.92 -28.19 38.47
C LEU A 249 28.06 -29.68 38.84
N PRO A 250 27.50 -30.10 39.99
CA PRO A 250 27.39 -31.51 40.35
C PRO A 250 26.77 -32.35 39.23
N ILE A 251 27.35 -33.52 38.96
CA ILE A 251 26.90 -34.42 37.88
C ILE A 251 25.39 -34.73 37.97
N THR A 252 24.85 -34.85 39.18
CA THR A 252 23.42 -35.12 39.41
C THR A 252 22.52 -33.99 38.90
N LEU A 253 22.97 -32.73 38.95
CA LEU A 253 22.20 -31.60 38.40
C LEU A 253 22.31 -31.56 36.88
N ARG A 254 23.49 -31.85 36.32
CA ARG A 254 23.72 -31.92 34.87
C ARG A 254 23.01 -33.10 34.21
N GLU A 255 22.85 -34.23 34.89
CA GLU A 255 22.04 -35.36 34.40
C GLU A 255 20.54 -35.02 34.37
N GLN A 256 20.09 -34.10 35.22
CA GLN A 256 18.68 -33.68 35.30
C GLN A 256 18.35 -32.51 34.38
N HIS A 257 19.34 -31.74 33.94
CA HIS A 257 19.14 -30.51 33.17
C HIS A 257 19.96 -30.47 31.89
N GLN A 258 19.52 -29.68 30.92
CA GLN A 258 20.34 -29.31 29.75
C GLN A 258 20.67 -27.82 29.79
N LEU A 259 21.77 -27.41 29.18
CA LEU A 259 22.04 -26.02 28.86
C LEU A 259 21.56 -25.74 27.43
N VAL A 260 20.65 -24.78 27.28
CA VAL A 260 19.98 -24.48 26.00
C VAL A 260 20.27 -23.04 25.60
N PHE A 261 20.86 -22.88 24.43
CA PHE A 261 21.09 -21.57 23.79
C PHE A 261 20.04 -21.34 22.71
N VAL A 262 19.20 -20.32 22.95
CA VAL A 262 18.09 -19.94 22.09
C VAL A 262 18.47 -18.70 21.28
N GLY A 263 18.65 -18.86 19.98
CA GLY A 263 19.07 -17.77 19.09
C GLY A 263 19.92 -18.26 17.92
N GLY A 264 20.04 -17.41 16.89
CA GLY A 264 20.92 -17.66 15.76
C GLY A 264 22.38 -17.41 16.17
N ILE A 265 23.21 -18.44 16.08
CA ILE A 265 24.66 -18.37 16.24
C ILE A 265 25.27 -18.79 14.91
N GLY A 266 26.09 -17.92 14.31
CA GLY A 266 26.76 -18.20 13.05
C GLY A 266 27.90 -19.22 13.21
N GLU A 267 28.32 -19.82 12.10
CA GLU A 267 29.64 -20.43 12.00
C GLU A 267 30.64 -19.29 11.71
N PRO A 268 31.78 -19.13 12.41
CA PRO A 268 32.53 -20.08 13.25
C PRO A 268 32.25 -20.04 14.76
N GLU A 269 31.42 -19.12 15.24
CA GLU A 269 31.16 -18.94 16.68
C GLU A 269 30.50 -20.18 17.30
N HIS A 270 29.65 -20.85 16.54
CA HIS A 270 29.02 -22.10 16.94
C HIS A 270 30.05 -23.22 17.17
N GLU A 271 31.06 -23.38 16.31
CA GLU A 271 32.17 -24.31 16.56
C GLU A 271 32.96 -23.92 17.82
N ALA A 272 33.27 -22.64 18.04
CA ALA A 272 33.99 -22.20 19.23
C ALA A 272 33.26 -22.57 20.55
N LEU A 273 31.92 -22.53 20.56
CA LEU A 273 31.12 -22.98 21.70
C LEU A 273 31.09 -24.50 21.85
N LYS A 274 31.14 -25.26 20.75
CA LYS A 274 31.29 -26.72 20.80
C LYS A 274 32.67 -27.14 21.31
N ASP A 275 33.71 -26.41 20.92
CA ASP A 275 35.07 -26.61 21.43
C ASP A 275 35.11 -26.34 22.93
N ALA A 276 34.56 -25.21 23.40
CA ALA A 276 34.41 -24.93 24.83
C ALA A 276 33.64 -26.05 25.57
N ARG A 277 32.55 -26.57 25.00
CA ARG A 277 31.83 -27.73 25.56
C ARG A 277 32.75 -28.95 25.70
N ASN A 278 33.50 -29.27 24.65
CA ASN A 278 34.39 -30.45 24.63
C ASN A 278 35.55 -30.30 25.64
N ASP A 279 36.16 -29.12 25.69
CA ASP A 279 37.29 -28.80 26.57
C ASP A 279 36.91 -28.90 28.05
N HIS A 280 35.65 -28.61 28.37
CA HIS A 280 35.11 -28.74 29.73
C HIS A 280 34.39 -30.07 29.99
N GLY A 281 34.50 -31.04 29.08
CA GLY A 281 34.04 -32.43 29.29
C GLY A 281 32.52 -32.61 29.31
N LEU A 282 31.77 -31.70 28.69
CA LEU A 282 30.32 -31.82 28.51
C LEU A 282 30.00 -32.69 27.30
N SER A 283 29.04 -33.59 27.46
CA SER A 283 28.53 -34.43 26.37
C SER A 283 27.69 -33.63 25.38
N PRO A 284 27.56 -34.08 24.10
CA PRO A 284 26.74 -33.38 23.12
C PRO A 284 25.25 -33.23 23.49
N ASP A 285 24.70 -34.09 24.35
CA ASP A 285 23.32 -33.97 24.83
C ASP A 285 23.15 -32.96 25.98
N GLU A 286 24.23 -32.48 26.61
CA GLU A 286 24.16 -31.50 27.69
C GLU A 286 24.07 -30.04 27.21
N LEU A 287 24.54 -29.73 26.00
CA LEU A 287 24.47 -28.38 25.40
C LEU A 287 23.70 -28.43 24.08
N VAL A 288 22.57 -27.72 24.03
CA VAL A 288 21.65 -27.69 22.89
C VAL A 288 21.57 -26.29 22.28
N PHE A 289 21.63 -26.23 20.95
CA PHE A 289 21.44 -25.02 20.17
C PHE A 289 20.13 -25.13 19.39
N THR A 290 19.17 -24.24 19.63
CA THR A 290 17.89 -24.28 18.90
C THR A 290 17.98 -23.63 17.53
N GLY A 291 18.99 -22.78 17.31
CA GLY A 291 18.98 -21.81 16.23
C GLY A 291 17.89 -20.76 16.44
N PHE A 292 17.49 -20.09 15.35
CA PHE A 292 16.42 -19.11 15.40
C PHE A 292 15.07 -19.78 15.70
N VAL A 293 14.34 -19.25 16.68
CA VAL A 293 12.97 -19.65 17.04
C VAL A 293 12.02 -18.47 16.82
N SER A 294 10.72 -18.72 16.61
CA SER A 294 9.69 -17.68 16.52
C SER A 294 9.48 -16.95 17.86
N ASP A 295 8.81 -15.79 17.86
CA ASP A 295 8.52 -15.07 19.10
C ASP A 295 7.60 -15.88 20.03
N GLU A 296 6.64 -16.61 19.45
CA GLU A 296 5.75 -17.49 20.21
C GLU A 296 6.53 -18.66 20.84
N GLU A 297 7.44 -19.27 20.08
CA GLU A 297 8.34 -20.30 20.61
C GLU A 297 9.22 -19.73 21.72
N LEU A 298 9.78 -18.52 21.54
CA LEU A 298 10.59 -17.87 22.56
C LEU A 298 9.81 -17.64 23.87
N VAL A 299 8.56 -17.19 23.79
CA VAL A 299 7.67 -17.07 24.96
C VAL A 299 7.46 -18.43 25.64
N ARG A 300 7.24 -19.50 24.87
CA ARG A 300 7.11 -20.87 25.41
C ARG A 300 8.41 -21.36 26.05
N PHE A 301 9.56 -21.06 25.45
CA PHE A 301 10.88 -21.38 26.00
C PHE A 301 11.11 -20.69 27.35
N TYR A 302 10.83 -19.39 27.45
CA TYR A 302 10.94 -18.68 28.73
C TYR A 302 10.03 -19.29 29.80
N ASN A 303 8.76 -19.55 29.46
CA ASN A 303 7.79 -20.16 30.37
C ASN A 303 8.16 -21.60 30.80
N ALA A 304 8.87 -22.34 29.94
CA ALA A 304 9.28 -23.72 30.20
C ALA A 304 10.65 -23.86 30.87
N SER A 305 11.46 -22.79 30.86
CA SER A 305 12.83 -22.81 31.41
C SER A 305 12.81 -23.09 32.92
N ALA A 306 13.75 -23.93 33.37
CA ALA A 306 13.95 -24.17 34.80
C ALA A 306 14.66 -22.99 35.47
N LEU A 307 15.60 -22.39 34.73
CA LEU A 307 16.38 -21.22 35.11
C LEU A 307 16.78 -20.48 33.83
N TYR A 308 16.70 -19.16 33.83
CA TYR A 308 17.25 -18.32 32.78
C TYR A 308 18.52 -17.64 33.30
N ALA A 309 19.62 -17.77 32.55
CA ALA A 309 20.93 -17.22 32.91
C ALA A 309 21.38 -16.19 31.88
N PHE A 310 21.73 -14.99 32.35
CA PHE A 310 22.15 -13.88 31.50
C PHE A 310 23.52 -13.34 31.90
N PRO A 311 24.61 -13.96 31.40
CA PRO A 311 25.98 -13.78 31.91
C PRO A 311 26.75 -12.64 31.23
N SER A 312 26.07 -11.75 30.51
CA SER A 312 26.70 -10.69 29.73
C SER A 312 27.62 -9.82 30.58
N THR A 313 28.80 -9.50 30.08
CA THR A 313 29.75 -8.60 30.73
C THR A 313 29.37 -7.13 30.54
N HIS A 314 28.70 -6.79 29.44
CA HIS A 314 28.25 -5.43 29.13
C HIS A 314 26.92 -5.40 28.36
N GLU A 315 25.96 -4.62 28.84
CA GLU A 315 24.64 -4.40 28.22
C GLU A 315 24.17 -2.95 28.41
N GLY A 316 23.49 -2.41 27.39
CA GLY A 316 22.77 -1.13 27.51
C GLY A 316 21.48 -1.22 28.33
N PHE A 317 20.82 -2.38 28.37
CA PHE A 317 19.66 -2.62 29.25
C PHE A 317 19.55 -4.07 29.73
N GLY A 318 19.58 -5.05 28.82
CA GLY A 318 19.37 -6.46 29.15
C GLY A 318 17.93 -6.94 28.97
N LEU A 319 17.31 -6.58 27.84
CA LEU A 319 15.91 -6.94 27.52
C LEU A 319 15.58 -8.43 27.62
N PRO A 320 16.43 -9.38 27.20
CA PRO A 320 16.15 -10.81 27.38
C PRO A 320 15.90 -11.22 28.84
N ALA A 321 16.57 -10.58 29.80
CA ALA A 321 16.31 -10.82 31.23
C ALA A 321 14.90 -10.31 31.63
N LEU A 322 14.51 -9.14 31.14
CA LEU A 322 13.18 -8.59 31.37
C LEU A 322 12.07 -9.41 30.67
N GLU A 323 12.31 -9.92 29.46
CA GLU A 323 11.42 -10.84 28.75
C GLU A 323 11.20 -12.13 29.55
N ALA A 324 12.29 -12.73 30.05
CA ALA A 324 12.25 -13.92 30.88
C ALA A 324 11.48 -13.68 32.19
N MET A 325 11.74 -12.57 32.88
CA MET A 325 11.01 -12.16 34.08
C MET A 325 9.51 -11.97 33.81
N SER A 326 9.17 -11.34 32.68
CA SER A 326 7.78 -11.09 32.27
C SER A 326 7.03 -12.40 31.96
N CYS A 327 7.73 -13.40 31.44
CA CYS A 327 7.21 -14.76 31.26
C CYS A 327 7.16 -15.61 32.55
N GLY A 328 7.65 -15.09 33.68
CA GLY A 328 7.68 -15.82 34.96
C GLY A 328 8.84 -16.83 35.10
N ALA A 329 9.88 -16.72 34.27
CA ALA A 329 11.10 -17.49 34.43
C ALA A 329 11.85 -17.08 35.71
N VAL A 330 12.57 -18.02 36.31
CA VAL A 330 13.55 -17.70 37.37
C VAL A 330 14.78 -17.13 36.68
N VAL A 331 15.15 -15.88 36.97
CA VAL A 331 16.25 -15.19 36.28
C VAL A 331 17.42 -14.99 37.21
N VAL A 332 18.62 -15.34 36.74
CA VAL A 332 19.91 -14.94 37.33
C VAL A 332 20.74 -14.23 36.28
N GLY A 333 21.45 -13.17 36.66
CA GLY A 333 22.21 -12.35 35.70
C GLY A 333 23.43 -11.68 36.29
N SER A 334 24.22 -11.04 35.44
CA SER A 334 25.44 -10.35 35.86
C SER A 334 25.16 -9.16 36.79
N ASN A 335 26.08 -8.89 37.71
CA ASN A 335 26.07 -7.73 38.60
C ASN A 335 26.69 -6.44 38.00
N THR A 336 26.92 -6.41 36.69
CA THR A 336 27.57 -5.30 35.97
C THR A 336 26.60 -4.57 35.04
N THR A 337 26.93 -3.32 34.71
CA THR A 337 26.20 -2.46 33.76
C THR A 337 24.73 -2.24 34.15
N SER A 338 23.78 -2.45 33.23
CA SER A 338 22.35 -2.19 33.40
C SER A 338 21.58 -3.37 34.02
N LEU A 339 22.17 -4.56 34.20
CA LEU A 339 21.43 -5.70 34.74
C LEU A 339 21.02 -5.57 36.22
N PRO A 340 21.83 -4.95 37.11
CA PRO A 340 21.41 -4.68 38.49
C PRO A 340 20.13 -3.84 38.59
N GLU A 341 19.95 -2.84 37.72
CA GLU A 341 18.74 -1.99 37.71
C GLU A 341 17.52 -2.72 37.13
N VAL A 342 17.70 -3.61 36.16
CA VAL A 342 16.60 -4.39 35.56
C VAL A 342 16.12 -5.49 36.52
N ILE A 343 17.03 -6.32 37.02
CA ILE A 343 16.73 -7.45 37.91
C ILE A 343 16.35 -6.95 39.30
N ASN A 344 17.05 -5.93 39.82
CA ASN A 344 16.77 -5.28 41.10
C ASN A 344 16.65 -6.28 42.27
N CYS A 345 17.51 -7.29 42.31
CA CYS A 345 17.57 -8.31 43.36
C CYS A 345 18.99 -8.86 43.47
N ASP A 346 19.76 -8.39 44.46
CA ASP A 346 21.17 -8.76 44.65
C ASP A 346 21.39 -10.27 44.76
N GLU A 347 20.45 -11.00 45.37
CA GLU A 347 20.52 -12.46 45.50
C GLU A 347 20.44 -13.22 44.17
N ALA A 348 19.93 -12.59 43.11
CA ALA A 348 19.86 -13.13 41.75
C ALA A 348 21.03 -12.69 40.86
N LEU A 349 21.98 -11.91 41.39
CA LEU A 349 23.12 -11.39 40.64
C LEU A 349 24.39 -12.20 40.90
N PHE A 350 25.26 -12.27 39.90
CA PHE A 350 26.59 -12.90 39.99
C PHE A 350 27.66 -12.04 39.28
N ASP A 351 28.93 -12.17 39.69
CA ASP A 351 30.05 -11.61 38.93
C ASP A 351 30.25 -12.38 37.60
N PRO A 352 30.12 -11.73 36.43
CA PRO A 352 30.27 -12.39 35.13
C PRO A 352 31.72 -12.77 34.79
N TYR A 353 32.72 -12.25 35.50
CA TYR A 353 34.13 -12.58 35.27
C TYR A 353 34.60 -13.76 36.13
N ASP A 354 33.80 -14.19 37.10
CA ASP A 354 34.10 -15.30 38.01
C ASP A 354 33.18 -16.51 37.74
N VAL A 355 33.78 -17.56 37.19
CA VAL A 355 33.12 -18.85 36.90
C VAL A 355 32.50 -19.48 38.14
N VAL A 356 33.14 -19.34 39.31
CA VAL A 356 32.63 -19.89 40.57
C VAL A 356 31.35 -19.18 40.98
N SER A 357 31.34 -17.85 40.89
CA SER A 357 30.16 -17.02 41.14
C SER A 357 28.99 -17.40 40.21
N ILE A 358 29.23 -17.57 38.90
CA ILE A 358 28.19 -18.04 37.95
C ILE A 358 27.68 -19.42 38.35
N SER A 359 28.57 -20.37 38.63
CA SER A 359 28.22 -21.75 38.98
C SER A 359 27.41 -21.82 40.28
N MET A 360 27.74 -21.00 41.28
CA MET A 360 26.97 -20.88 42.53
C MET A 360 25.55 -20.38 42.29
N ALA A 361 25.37 -19.38 41.42
CA ALA A 361 24.05 -18.88 41.06
C ALA A 361 23.22 -19.94 40.31
N LEU A 362 23.83 -20.65 39.36
CA LEU A 362 23.19 -21.78 38.66
C LEU A 362 22.79 -22.90 39.64
N HIS A 363 23.70 -23.30 40.52
CA HIS A 363 23.45 -24.34 41.53
C HIS A 363 22.27 -23.93 42.43
N ARG A 364 22.26 -22.69 42.93
CA ARG A 364 21.18 -22.19 43.79
C ARG A 364 19.84 -22.16 43.03
N GLY A 365 19.84 -21.67 41.79
CA GLY A 365 18.65 -21.67 40.93
C GLY A 365 18.09 -23.07 40.65
N LEU A 366 18.94 -24.08 40.53
CA LEU A 366 18.54 -25.46 40.23
C LEU A 366 18.24 -26.32 41.46
N ALA A 367 18.86 -26.07 42.61
CA ALA A 367 18.72 -26.91 43.81
C ALA A 367 17.80 -26.32 44.91
N ASP A 368 17.68 -25.00 45.03
CA ASP A 368 16.92 -24.34 46.10
C ASP A 368 15.53 -23.90 45.61
N GLU A 369 14.50 -24.68 45.95
CA GLU A 369 13.10 -24.36 45.62
C GLU A 369 12.62 -23.06 46.27
N GLY A 370 13.05 -22.76 47.50
CA GLY A 370 12.69 -21.54 48.18
C GLY A 370 13.27 -20.31 47.49
N PHE A 371 14.52 -20.40 47.03
CA PHE A 371 15.13 -19.37 46.20
C PHE A 371 14.38 -19.18 44.89
N ARG A 372 14.08 -20.25 44.14
CA ARG A 372 13.31 -20.17 42.88
C ARG A 372 11.99 -19.45 43.05
N GLN A 373 11.23 -19.81 44.08
CA GLN A 373 9.93 -19.19 44.33
C GLN A 373 10.07 -17.68 44.58
N ARG A 374 11.00 -17.28 45.45
CA ARG A 374 11.24 -15.85 45.75
C ARG A 374 11.69 -15.06 44.51
N ILE A 375 12.64 -15.60 43.75
CA ILE A 375 13.15 -14.92 42.55
C ILE A 375 12.08 -14.84 41.45
N ARG A 376 11.26 -15.88 41.27
CA ARG A 376 10.13 -15.84 40.33
C ARG A 376 9.10 -14.77 40.74
N GLU A 377 8.68 -14.77 42.00
CA GLU A 377 7.71 -13.80 42.53
C GLU A 377 8.24 -12.36 42.39
N HIS A 378 9.51 -12.14 42.73
CA HIS A 378 10.19 -10.86 42.51
C HIS A 378 10.24 -10.49 41.04
N GLY A 379 10.66 -11.41 40.16
CA GLY A 379 10.77 -11.16 38.72
C GLY A 379 9.45 -10.68 38.10
N ILE A 380 8.35 -11.35 38.41
CA ILE A 380 7.01 -10.97 37.95
C ILE A 380 6.59 -9.61 38.49
N ALA A 381 6.90 -9.29 39.75
CA ALA A 381 6.58 -8.01 40.36
C ALA A 381 7.41 -6.86 39.78
N GLN A 382 8.72 -7.07 39.61
CA GLN A 382 9.66 -6.11 39.06
C GLN A 382 9.38 -5.84 37.58
N ALA A 383 9.06 -6.87 36.78
CA ALA A 383 8.74 -6.72 35.36
C ALA A 383 7.58 -5.72 35.10
N LYS A 384 6.58 -5.66 36.01
CA LYS A 384 5.44 -4.72 35.91
C LYS A 384 5.83 -3.25 36.03
N ARG A 385 7.05 -2.93 36.48
CA ARG A 385 7.53 -1.54 36.57
C ARG A 385 7.98 -1.00 35.21
N PHE A 386 8.20 -1.89 34.24
CA PHE A 386 8.63 -1.55 32.89
C PHE A 386 7.43 -1.56 31.95
N SER A 387 7.14 -0.42 31.33
CA SER A 387 6.09 -0.29 30.33
C SER A 387 6.43 0.80 29.34
N TRP A 388 6.02 0.63 28.09
CA TRP A 388 6.20 1.65 27.06
C TRP A 388 5.47 2.95 27.40
N ASP A 389 4.33 2.88 28.09
CA ASP A 389 3.60 4.05 28.60
C ASP A 389 4.44 4.86 29.58
N ASN A 390 5.14 4.20 30.51
CA ASN A 390 6.02 4.90 31.45
C ASN A 390 7.24 5.50 30.75
N SER A 391 7.85 4.78 29.79
CA SER A 391 8.97 5.32 29.00
C SER A 391 8.54 6.50 28.13
N ALA A 392 7.37 6.44 27.51
CA ALA A 392 6.79 7.54 26.75
C ALA A 392 6.50 8.75 27.63
N ARG A 393 5.96 8.53 28.85
CA ARG A 393 5.72 9.60 29.83
C ARG A 393 7.02 10.32 30.21
N LEU A 394 8.08 9.57 30.54
CA LEU A 394 9.39 10.12 30.88
C LEU A 394 10.02 10.87 29.71
N ALA A 395 9.92 10.33 28.49
CA ALA A 395 10.40 10.99 27.28
C ALA A 395 9.67 12.33 27.04
N TRP A 396 8.35 12.36 27.17
CA TRP A 396 7.56 13.58 27.03
C TRP A 396 7.94 14.63 28.06
N GLU A 397 8.05 14.26 29.34
CA GLU A 397 8.46 15.18 30.41
C GLU A 397 9.84 15.80 30.12
N ALA A 398 10.80 14.99 29.66
CA ALA A 398 12.14 15.47 29.31
C ALA A 398 12.12 16.44 28.11
N ILE A 399 11.36 16.12 27.06
CA ILE A 399 11.20 16.95 25.86
C ILE A 399 10.52 18.28 26.21
N GLU A 400 9.39 18.23 26.92
CA GLU A 400 8.62 19.41 27.33
C GLU A 400 9.47 20.35 28.20
N GLN A 401 10.22 19.80 29.16
CA GLN A 401 11.11 20.57 30.01
C GLN A 401 12.20 21.27 29.18
N ARG A 402 12.89 20.51 28.32
CA ARG A 402 13.99 21.07 27.52
C ARG A 402 13.50 22.12 26.52
N PHE A 403 12.35 21.90 25.89
CA PHE A 403 11.75 22.87 24.98
C PHE A 403 11.40 24.18 25.69
N ALA A 404 10.88 24.11 26.93
CA ALA A 404 10.56 25.30 27.72
C ALA A 404 11.81 26.11 28.12
N GLU A 405 12.94 25.46 28.35
CA GLU A 405 14.23 26.11 28.63
C GLU A 405 14.78 26.83 27.39
N ASP A 406 14.69 26.22 26.22
CA ASP A 406 15.23 26.80 24.98
C ASP A 406 14.36 27.95 24.43
N ARG A 407 13.03 27.87 24.58
CA ARG A 407 12.13 28.96 24.17
C ARG A 407 12.37 30.26 24.96
N LYS A 408 12.83 30.17 26.22
CA LYS A 408 13.25 31.35 27.00
C LYS A 408 14.52 32.00 26.45
N ARG A 409 15.31 31.28 25.66
CA ARG A 409 16.56 31.73 25.02
C ARG A 409 16.32 32.43 23.68
N LEU A 410 15.22 32.12 22.99
CA LEU A 410 14.90 32.57 21.62
C LEU A 410 13.92 33.77 21.54
N ALA A 411 13.51 34.35 22.68
CA ALA A 411 12.51 35.43 22.72
C ALA A 411 13.09 36.83 22.37
N GLU A 412 13.42 37.09 21.10
CA GLU A 412 13.39 38.43 20.49
C GLU A 412 12.80 38.35 19.06
N PRO A 413 11.66 39.01 18.76
CA PRO A 413 11.05 38.96 17.44
C PRO A 413 11.44 40.17 16.58
N SER A 414 11.92 39.91 15.35
CA SER A 414 12.01 40.88 14.26
C SER A 414 10.78 40.72 13.36
N ALA A 415 9.90 41.71 13.38
CA ALA A 415 8.76 41.83 12.47
C ALA A 415 9.08 42.87 11.39
N LEU A 416 9.05 42.47 10.12
CA LEU A 416 9.02 43.38 8.98
C LEU A 416 7.62 43.36 8.37
N SER A 417 6.92 44.49 8.50
CA SER A 417 5.69 44.79 7.77
C SER A 417 6.03 45.39 6.40
N VAL A 418 5.45 44.87 5.32
CA VAL A 418 5.56 45.45 3.98
C VAL A 418 4.27 46.21 3.66
N ASP A 419 4.40 47.50 3.36
CA ASP A 419 3.31 48.41 3.02
C ASP A 419 2.85 48.24 1.56
N GLY A 420 1.53 48.38 1.36
CA GLY A 420 0.83 48.05 0.14
C GLY A 420 0.77 49.21 -0.86
N SER A 421 1.48 49.07 -1.98
CA SER A 421 1.19 49.84 -3.20
C SER A 421 1.16 48.93 -4.44
N ARG A 422 0.28 49.24 -5.39
CA ARG A 422 -0.02 48.47 -6.61
C ARG A 422 1.19 48.51 -7.57
N ARG A 423 1.85 47.37 -7.83
CA ARG A 423 3.06 47.27 -8.71
C ARG A 423 3.13 45.92 -9.44
N ILE A 424 3.71 45.90 -10.65
CA ILE A 424 4.08 44.69 -11.40
C ILE A 424 5.59 44.73 -11.61
N ALA A 425 6.35 43.77 -11.06
CA ALA A 425 7.82 43.77 -11.15
C ALA A 425 8.35 42.55 -11.90
N LEU A 426 9.28 42.77 -12.83
CA LEU A 426 10.05 41.73 -13.51
C LEU A 426 11.48 41.71 -12.95
N LEU A 427 11.91 40.58 -12.37
CA LEU A 427 13.24 40.38 -11.80
C LEU A 427 14.11 39.55 -12.75
N THR A 428 15.27 40.03 -13.16
CA THR A 428 16.17 39.29 -14.07
C THR A 428 17.64 39.56 -13.77
N SER A 429 18.48 38.53 -13.91
CA SER A 429 19.95 38.59 -13.79
C SER A 429 20.59 38.19 -15.13
N GLY A 430 21.37 39.08 -15.74
CA GLY A 430 22.23 38.75 -16.88
C GLY A 430 21.55 38.36 -18.21
N ALA A 431 20.27 38.69 -18.44
CA ALA A 431 19.56 38.37 -19.69
C ALA A 431 19.53 39.53 -20.71
N SER A 432 19.45 39.19 -22.00
CA SER A 432 19.19 40.16 -23.09
C SER A 432 17.77 40.70 -22.98
N LEU A 433 17.64 42.00 -22.72
CA LEU A 433 16.36 42.73 -22.59
C LEU A 433 15.74 43.14 -23.94
N ASP A 434 16.18 42.49 -25.02
CA ASP A 434 15.81 42.76 -26.40
C ASP A 434 14.29 42.72 -26.68
N ALA A 435 13.55 41.93 -25.88
CA ALA A 435 12.11 41.79 -25.99
C ALA A 435 11.33 42.98 -25.39
N LEU A 436 11.92 43.72 -24.43
CA LEU A 436 11.29 44.90 -23.82
C LEU A 436 11.19 46.08 -24.80
N ALA A 437 12.08 46.16 -25.79
CA ALA A 437 12.06 47.20 -26.81
C ALA A 437 10.81 47.19 -27.71
N LYS A 438 9.96 46.15 -27.60
CA LYS A 438 8.68 46.01 -28.33
C LYS A 438 7.48 46.59 -27.57
N LEU A 439 7.66 46.99 -26.31
CA LEU A 439 6.60 47.52 -25.44
C LEU A 439 6.44 49.05 -25.64
N SER A 440 5.23 49.58 -25.48
CA SER A 440 4.94 51.02 -25.48
C SER A 440 4.83 51.57 -24.04
N GLY A 441 5.38 52.77 -23.77
CA GLY A 441 5.26 53.45 -22.47
C GLY A 441 6.59 53.74 -21.75
N HIS A 442 6.53 53.78 -20.40
CA HIS A 442 7.67 53.97 -19.50
C HIS A 442 7.82 52.78 -18.56
N VAL A 443 9.06 52.48 -18.15
CA VAL A 443 9.36 51.45 -17.16
C VAL A 443 10.31 52.02 -16.11
N ASP A 444 10.01 51.76 -14.85
CA ASP A 444 10.92 52.04 -13.76
C ASP A 444 11.87 50.85 -13.59
N VAL A 445 13.17 51.10 -13.77
CA VAL A 445 14.23 50.11 -13.58
C VAL A 445 14.88 50.36 -12.23
N PHE A 446 14.99 49.31 -11.42
CA PHE A 446 15.75 49.31 -10.18
C PHE A 446 16.84 48.26 -10.26
N GLY A 447 17.92 48.44 -9.52
CA GLY A 447 18.97 47.43 -9.47
C GLY A 447 19.89 47.61 -8.29
N ASP A 448 20.52 46.50 -7.91
CA ASP A 448 21.55 46.48 -6.88
C ASP A 448 22.92 46.74 -7.51
N LEU A 449 23.64 47.69 -6.92
CA LEU A 449 25.05 47.96 -7.20
C LEU A 449 25.87 47.18 -6.16
N SER A 450 26.99 46.60 -6.58
CA SER A 450 27.87 45.69 -5.81
C SER A 450 28.27 46.09 -4.37
N ASP A 451 27.93 47.30 -3.90
CA ASP A 451 28.18 47.85 -2.56
C ASP A 451 26.90 48.25 -1.78
N HIS A 452 25.80 47.50 -1.92
CA HIS A 452 24.52 47.65 -1.18
C HIS A 452 23.73 48.94 -1.50
N ALA A 453 24.01 49.60 -2.63
CA ALA A 453 23.32 50.80 -3.04
C ALA A 453 22.23 50.48 -4.07
N PHE A 454 20.96 50.67 -3.69
CA PHE A 454 19.81 50.48 -4.57
C PHE A 454 19.63 51.72 -5.46
N ALA A 455 19.69 51.57 -6.79
CA ALA A 455 19.43 52.68 -7.72
C ALA A 455 18.06 52.53 -8.41
N HIS A 456 17.48 53.67 -8.80
CA HIS A 456 16.20 53.75 -9.50
C HIS A 456 16.33 54.68 -10.72
N ALA A 457 15.88 54.21 -11.89
CA ALA A 457 15.87 54.97 -13.14
C ALA A 457 14.58 54.72 -13.92
N ARG A 458 13.82 55.78 -14.21
CA ARG A 458 12.66 55.72 -15.11
C ARG A 458 13.13 55.81 -16.56
N LEU A 459 12.97 54.74 -17.33
CA LEU A 459 13.39 54.67 -18.73
C LEU A 459 12.19 54.74 -19.70
N PRO A 460 12.27 55.51 -20.79
CA PRO A 460 11.33 55.42 -21.89
C PRO A 460 11.57 54.13 -22.69
N LEU A 461 10.52 53.34 -22.97
CA LEU A 461 10.64 52.09 -23.74
C LEU A 461 11.03 52.29 -25.22
N ALA A 462 10.94 53.53 -25.73
CA ALA A 462 11.33 53.90 -27.10
C ALA A 462 12.85 54.02 -27.32
N TRP A 463 13.69 53.61 -26.37
CA TRP A 463 15.15 53.62 -26.50
C TRP A 463 15.64 52.56 -27.51
N LYS A 464 16.64 52.92 -28.34
CA LYS A 464 17.20 51.99 -29.33
C LYS A 464 17.75 50.73 -28.64
N LYS A 465 17.36 49.55 -29.15
CA LYS A 465 17.60 48.20 -28.63
C LYS A 465 18.99 47.94 -27.98
N HIS A 466 20.08 48.45 -28.59
CA HIS A 466 21.45 48.28 -28.07
C HIS A 466 21.78 49.10 -26.81
N SER A 467 21.08 50.21 -26.57
CA SER A 467 21.42 51.17 -25.50
C SER A 467 20.91 50.72 -24.13
N ILE A 468 19.74 50.06 -24.07
CA ILE A 468 19.17 49.53 -22.82
C ILE A 468 20.05 48.41 -22.26
N HIS A 469 20.44 47.45 -23.12
CA HIS A 469 21.31 46.34 -22.74
C HIS A 469 22.67 46.83 -22.23
N SER A 470 23.27 47.84 -22.89
CA SER A 470 24.55 48.41 -22.47
C SER A 470 24.45 49.20 -21.17
N PHE A 471 23.35 49.92 -20.94
CA PHE A 471 23.13 50.72 -19.74
C PHE A 471 22.90 49.85 -18.50
N ILE A 472 22.06 48.82 -18.63
CA ILE A 472 21.66 47.97 -17.51
C ILE A 472 22.76 46.95 -17.18
N GLY A 473 23.32 46.27 -18.19
CA GLY A 473 24.36 45.26 -17.99
C GLY A 473 25.73 45.80 -17.56
N SER A 474 25.91 47.13 -17.48
CA SER A 474 27.13 47.76 -16.96
C SER A 474 26.97 48.38 -15.56
N MET A 475 25.74 48.48 -15.04
CA MET A 475 25.46 49.14 -13.75
C MET A 475 24.78 48.24 -12.71
N PHE A 476 24.12 47.14 -13.08
CA PHE A 476 23.32 46.37 -12.13
C PHE A 476 23.56 44.87 -12.25
N ASP A 477 23.75 44.20 -11.11
CA ASP A 477 23.89 42.74 -11.04
C ASP A 477 22.52 42.04 -11.12
N GLU A 478 21.50 42.64 -10.51
CA GLU A 478 20.10 42.25 -10.61
C GLU A 478 19.24 43.45 -11.03
N VAL A 479 18.26 43.19 -11.90
CA VAL A 479 17.43 44.24 -12.51
C VAL A 479 15.97 43.99 -12.21
N TYR A 480 15.33 44.97 -11.61
CA TYR A 480 13.91 45.02 -11.28
C TYR A 480 13.24 45.97 -12.26
N ILE A 481 12.15 45.55 -12.89
CA ILE A 481 11.51 46.30 -13.97
C ILE A 481 10.04 46.44 -13.61
N ASP A 482 9.62 47.63 -13.17
CA ASP A 482 8.25 47.96 -12.78
C ASP A 482 7.50 48.62 -13.95
N VAL A 483 6.37 48.01 -14.36
CA VAL A 483 5.59 48.44 -15.51
C VAL A 483 4.24 48.99 -15.05
N LEU A 484 4.12 50.31 -15.07
CA LEU A 484 2.96 51.05 -14.54
C LEU A 484 1.81 51.24 -15.55
N ASN A 485 1.70 50.42 -16.62
CA ASN A 485 0.60 50.54 -17.58
C ASN A 485 -0.01 49.19 -17.96
N VAL A 486 -1.34 49.12 -17.91
CA VAL A 486 -2.14 47.88 -18.02
C VAL A 486 -2.24 47.38 -19.48
N GLU A 487 -2.05 48.26 -20.47
CA GLU A 487 -2.12 47.91 -21.89
C GLU A 487 -0.90 47.10 -22.41
N SER A 488 0.18 46.96 -21.64
CA SER A 488 1.42 46.28 -22.06
C SER A 488 1.77 45.01 -21.26
N THR A 489 0.91 44.58 -20.33
CA THR A 489 1.16 43.44 -19.42
C THR A 489 1.22 42.08 -20.14
N ALA A 490 0.39 41.84 -21.15
CA ALA A 490 0.43 40.59 -21.93
C ALA A 490 1.69 40.50 -22.82
N SER A 491 2.07 41.59 -23.46
CA SER A 491 3.32 41.68 -24.22
C SER A 491 4.55 41.53 -23.32
N LEU A 492 4.48 41.99 -22.07
CA LEU A 492 5.52 41.76 -21.05
C LEU A 492 5.64 40.26 -20.68
N LEU A 493 4.51 39.54 -20.53
CA LEU A 493 4.51 38.09 -20.28
C LEU A 493 5.09 37.30 -21.46
N ILE A 494 4.77 37.70 -22.69
CA ILE A 494 5.34 37.13 -23.91
C ILE A 494 6.85 37.42 -23.99
N ALA A 495 7.27 38.64 -23.65
CA ALA A 495 8.69 39.02 -23.62
C ALA A 495 9.47 38.26 -22.53
N ALA A 496 8.90 38.12 -21.33
CA ALA A 496 9.51 37.39 -20.21
C ALA A 496 9.68 35.89 -20.49
N ARG A 497 8.91 35.29 -21.41
CA ARG A 497 9.08 33.90 -21.85
C ARG A 497 10.47 33.64 -22.47
N GLU A 498 11.07 34.66 -23.09
CA GLU A 498 12.40 34.60 -23.70
C GLU A 498 13.52 34.85 -22.67
N CYS A 499 13.19 35.23 -21.43
CA CYS A 499 14.14 35.53 -20.35
C CYS A 499 14.00 34.54 -19.17
N ARG A 500 15.05 34.39 -18.35
CA ARG A 500 14.91 33.85 -16.99
C ARG A 500 14.50 35.02 -16.09
N ALA A 501 13.21 35.14 -15.80
CA ALA A 501 12.72 36.23 -14.96
C ALA A 501 11.59 35.79 -14.00
N ALA A 502 11.56 36.39 -12.81
CA ALA A 502 10.41 36.28 -11.90
C ALA A 502 9.43 37.43 -12.18
N LEU A 503 8.14 37.12 -12.23
CA LEU A 503 7.07 38.08 -12.47
C LEU A 503 6.23 38.22 -11.20
N LEU A 504 6.16 39.44 -10.68
CA LEU A 504 5.27 39.82 -9.60
C LEU A 504 4.04 40.48 -10.22
N LEU A 505 2.86 39.87 -10.15
CA LEU A 505 1.60 40.52 -10.55
C LEU A 505 0.61 40.50 -9.37
N ARG A 506 -0.43 41.35 -9.44
CA ARG A 506 -1.51 41.40 -8.45
C ARG A 506 -2.80 40.82 -9.03
N ASP A 507 -3.68 40.33 -8.14
CA ASP A 507 -4.94 39.67 -8.52
C ASP A 507 -5.87 40.53 -9.40
N ASP A 508 -5.80 41.86 -9.32
CA ASP A 508 -6.66 42.78 -10.06
C ASP A 508 -6.30 42.95 -11.55
N VAL A 509 -5.19 42.37 -12.02
CA VAL A 509 -4.72 42.46 -13.42
C VAL A 509 -4.86 41.15 -14.21
N CYS A 510 -5.18 40.04 -13.53
CA CYS A 510 -5.26 38.70 -14.09
C CYS A 510 -6.32 38.55 -15.20
N ASP A 511 -7.48 39.21 -15.05
CA ASP A 511 -8.59 39.14 -16.00
C ASP A 511 -8.22 39.71 -17.36
N LEU A 512 -7.49 40.83 -17.37
CA LEU A 512 -7.06 41.48 -18.60
C LEU A 512 -6.00 40.63 -19.32
N VAL A 513 -5.07 40.06 -18.55
CA VAL A 513 -4.06 39.13 -19.05
C VAL A 513 -4.70 37.89 -19.67
N ALA A 514 -5.69 37.28 -19.01
CA ALA A 514 -6.37 36.10 -19.52
C ALA A 514 -7.13 36.39 -20.83
N LYS A 515 -7.83 37.53 -20.91
CA LYS A 515 -8.53 37.99 -22.12
C LYS A 515 -7.58 38.17 -23.31
N GLU A 516 -6.43 38.80 -23.08
CA GLU A 516 -5.45 39.05 -24.14
C GLU A 516 -4.72 37.76 -24.57
N LEU A 517 -4.34 36.90 -23.62
CA LEU A 517 -3.75 35.60 -23.92
C LEU A 517 -4.71 34.71 -24.73
N ASN A 518 -6.03 34.80 -24.51
CA ASN A 518 -6.99 34.06 -25.31
C ASN A 518 -6.91 34.42 -26.81
N HIS A 519 -6.57 35.66 -27.12
CA HIS A 519 -6.39 36.14 -28.49
C HIS A 519 -4.98 35.88 -29.04
N GLN A 520 -3.93 36.13 -28.25
CA GLN A 520 -2.54 36.13 -28.73
C GLN A 520 -1.80 34.80 -28.55
N ASP A 521 -2.02 34.09 -27.44
CA ASP A 521 -1.39 32.80 -27.14
C ASP A 521 -2.40 31.89 -26.41
N PRO A 522 -3.43 31.39 -27.12
CA PRO A 522 -4.47 30.56 -26.54
C PRO A 522 -3.93 29.26 -25.94
N MET A 523 -2.75 28.80 -26.35
CA MET A 523 -2.10 27.62 -25.80
C MET A 523 -1.57 27.89 -24.38
N LEU A 524 -0.94 29.05 -24.18
CA LEU A 524 -0.46 29.45 -22.85
C LEU A 524 -1.60 29.65 -21.87
N LEU A 525 -2.71 30.27 -22.31
CA LEU A 525 -3.92 30.36 -21.50
C LEU A 525 -4.47 28.97 -21.14
N THR A 526 -4.48 28.03 -22.11
CA THR A 526 -4.93 26.65 -21.86
C THR A 526 -4.07 25.97 -20.80
N ALA A 527 -2.74 26.09 -20.89
CA ALA A 527 -1.82 25.54 -19.90
C ALA A 527 -2.02 26.18 -18.51
N MET A 528 -2.24 27.50 -18.45
CA MET A 528 -2.52 28.20 -17.19
C MET A 528 -3.84 27.77 -16.55
N LEU A 529 -4.91 27.68 -17.33
CA LEU A 529 -6.22 27.22 -16.85
C LEU A 529 -6.15 25.78 -16.33
N TYR A 530 -5.51 24.89 -17.11
CA TYR A 530 -5.26 23.51 -16.68
C TYR A 530 -4.41 23.47 -15.41
N GLY A 531 -3.36 24.28 -15.32
CA GLY A 531 -2.54 24.37 -14.12
C GLY A 531 -3.32 24.84 -12.88
N TRP A 532 -4.26 25.78 -13.06
CA TRP A 532 -5.04 26.35 -11.96
C TRP A 532 -6.10 25.39 -11.38
N GLY A 533 -6.87 24.73 -12.24
CA GLY A 533 -8.03 23.96 -11.81
C GLY A 533 -8.25 22.67 -12.60
N GLY A 534 -7.20 22.14 -13.22
CA GLY A 534 -7.26 20.93 -14.04
C GLY A 534 -8.20 21.06 -15.24
N TYR A 535 -8.80 19.94 -15.62
CA TYR A 535 -9.72 19.89 -16.77
C TYR A 535 -11.01 20.69 -16.55
N ALA A 536 -11.53 20.75 -15.32
CA ALA A 536 -12.74 21.53 -15.01
C ALA A 536 -12.58 23.03 -15.27
N ALA A 537 -11.36 23.57 -15.16
CA ALA A 537 -11.08 24.96 -15.50
C ALA A 537 -11.09 25.22 -17.02
N LEU A 538 -10.84 24.20 -17.85
CA LEU A 538 -10.87 24.32 -19.31
C LEU A 538 -12.29 24.47 -19.84
N ASP A 539 -13.26 23.77 -19.26
CA ASP A 539 -14.67 23.87 -19.70
C ASP A 539 -15.31 25.22 -19.34
N ARG A 540 -14.70 25.96 -18.41
CA ARG A 540 -15.06 27.36 -18.10
C ARG A 540 -14.52 28.35 -19.12
N ARG A 541 -13.61 27.94 -20.01
CA ARG A 541 -12.94 28.81 -20.99
C ARG A 541 -13.90 29.50 -21.95
N GLU A 542 -15.02 28.86 -22.32
CA GLU A 542 -16.02 29.44 -23.23
C GLU A 542 -16.90 30.51 -22.55
N ARG A 543 -16.89 30.60 -21.21
CA ARG A 543 -17.59 31.63 -20.42
C ARG A 543 -16.66 32.81 -20.12
N ILE A 544 -16.23 33.50 -21.19
CA ILE A 544 -15.17 34.54 -21.21
C ILE A 544 -15.49 35.79 -20.34
N ASP A 545 -16.70 35.95 -19.81
CA ASP A 545 -17.08 37.09 -18.97
C ASP A 545 -16.72 36.95 -17.47
N GLY A 546 -16.22 35.79 -17.02
CA GLY A 546 -16.12 35.44 -15.60
C GLY A 546 -14.72 35.30 -15.02
N PHE A 547 -13.67 35.89 -15.60
CA PHE A 547 -12.30 35.73 -15.07
C PHE A 547 -12.07 36.38 -13.69
N ALA A 548 -12.97 37.25 -13.23
CA ALA A 548 -12.92 37.93 -11.94
C ALA A 548 -12.79 36.91 -10.79
N GLY A 549 -11.56 36.62 -10.38
CA GLY A 549 -11.24 35.62 -9.36
C GLY A 549 -10.23 34.55 -9.77
N LEU A 550 -9.60 34.64 -10.95
CA LEU A 550 -8.48 33.79 -11.32
C LEU A 550 -7.26 34.21 -10.47
N PRO A 551 -6.86 33.43 -9.45
CA PRO A 551 -5.86 33.85 -8.48
C PRO A 551 -4.51 33.95 -9.16
N MET A 552 -3.70 34.90 -8.72
CA MET A 552 -2.34 35.12 -9.22
C MET A 552 -1.57 33.83 -9.45
N ALA A 553 -1.62 32.91 -8.48
CA ALA A 553 -0.97 31.59 -8.49
C ALA A 553 -1.16 30.80 -9.82
N ALA A 554 -2.28 30.96 -10.52
CA ALA A 554 -2.58 30.30 -11.78
C ALA A 554 -1.53 30.55 -12.88
N LEU A 555 -0.89 31.73 -12.89
CA LEU A 555 0.13 32.07 -13.88
C LEU A 555 1.37 31.18 -13.73
N SER A 556 1.78 30.82 -12.51
CA SER A 556 2.92 29.92 -12.26
C SER A 556 2.66 28.47 -12.68
N LEU A 557 1.39 28.07 -12.76
CA LEU A 557 0.99 26.68 -13.01
C LEU A 557 0.97 26.34 -14.51
N GLY A 558 0.87 27.35 -15.39
CA GLY A 558 0.85 27.16 -16.85
C GLY A 558 2.21 27.08 -17.53
N SER A 559 3.29 27.46 -16.86
CA SER A 559 4.65 27.39 -17.39
C SER A 559 5.66 27.23 -16.25
N PRO A 560 6.53 26.20 -16.27
CA PRO A 560 7.58 26.02 -15.26
C PRO A 560 8.66 27.12 -15.31
N ARG A 561 8.60 28.03 -16.30
CA ARG A 561 9.48 29.21 -16.37
C ARG A 561 8.97 30.38 -15.53
N TRP A 562 7.73 30.33 -15.09
CA TRP A 562 7.09 31.44 -14.38
C TRP A 562 6.97 31.09 -12.91
N HIS A 563 7.71 31.81 -12.07
CA HIS A 563 7.54 31.77 -10.63
C HIS A 563 6.87 33.07 -10.21
N ILE A 564 5.75 32.95 -9.49
CA ILE A 564 5.13 34.08 -8.82
C ILE A 564 5.72 34.10 -7.43
N ALA A 565 6.42 35.18 -7.11
CA ALA A 565 6.95 35.36 -5.77
C ALA A 565 5.91 36.07 -4.91
N ASP A 566 5.51 35.45 -3.80
CA ASP A 566 4.98 36.20 -2.66
C ASP A 566 6.15 37.06 -2.11
N PRO A 567 5.95 38.33 -1.71
CA PRO A 567 6.99 39.11 -1.04
C PRO A 567 7.63 38.39 0.16
N SER A 568 6.90 37.50 0.84
CA SER A 568 7.44 36.60 1.88
C SER A 568 8.22 35.40 1.32
N ASP A 569 7.91 34.96 0.10
CA ASP A 569 8.68 33.97 -0.65
C ASP A 569 9.97 34.54 -1.23
N LEU A 570 10.15 35.86 -1.34
CA LEU A 570 11.46 36.46 -1.67
C LEU A 570 12.45 36.35 -0.49
N ALA A 571 11.95 36.30 0.74
CA ALA A 571 12.76 36.02 1.93
C ALA A 571 13.06 34.51 2.08
N LYS A 572 12.12 33.63 1.68
CA LYS A 572 12.28 32.16 1.70
C LYS A 572 12.91 31.56 0.44
N GLY A 573 12.84 32.27 -0.68
CA GLY A 573 13.27 31.86 -2.03
C GLY A 573 14.79 31.83 -2.20
N ARG A 574 15.54 32.27 -1.19
CA ARG A 574 16.95 31.92 -1.02
C ARG A 574 17.16 30.41 -0.79
N GLY A 575 16.13 29.67 -0.35
CA GLY A 575 16.17 28.24 -0.02
C GLY A 575 16.70 27.35 -1.13
N LEU A 576 15.98 27.13 -2.24
CA LEU A 576 16.39 26.14 -3.25
C LEU A 576 17.76 26.42 -3.90
N ALA A 577 18.06 27.69 -4.19
CA ALA A 577 19.39 28.09 -4.67
C ALA A 577 20.46 27.82 -3.60
N SER A 578 20.21 28.19 -2.34
CA SER A 578 21.10 27.88 -1.22
C SER A 578 21.26 26.37 -0.97
N HIS A 579 20.24 25.54 -1.26
CA HIS A 579 20.33 24.08 -1.10
C HIS A 579 21.22 23.46 -2.17
N ILE A 580 21.09 23.93 -3.42
CA ILE A 580 22.00 23.52 -4.50
C ILE A 580 23.41 24.00 -4.18
N ASP A 581 23.59 25.23 -3.71
CA ASP A 581 24.90 25.77 -3.32
C ASP A 581 25.51 24.99 -2.15
N GLU A 582 24.72 24.62 -1.14
CA GLU A 582 25.13 23.76 -0.02
C GLU A 582 25.57 22.39 -0.53
N LEU A 583 24.80 21.74 -1.41
CA LEU A 583 25.18 20.47 -2.02
C LEU A 583 26.46 20.57 -2.86
N VAL A 584 26.59 21.63 -3.66
CA VAL A 584 27.78 21.89 -4.48
C VAL A 584 29.00 22.21 -3.62
N SER A 585 28.80 22.79 -2.42
CA SER A 585 29.87 23.05 -1.46
C SER A 585 30.45 21.78 -0.81
N ILE A 586 29.72 20.66 -0.84
CA ILE A 586 30.21 19.38 -0.33
C ILE A 586 31.36 18.89 -1.23
N PRO A 587 32.58 18.69 -0.69
CA PRO A 587 33.72 18.23 -1.48
C PRO A 587 33.42 16.92 -2.21
N GLY A 588 33.63 16.91 -3.53
CA GLY A 588 33.46 15.74 -4.39
C GLY A 588 32.08 15.60 -5.05
N VAL A 589 31.05 16.37 -4.64
CA VAL A 589 29.72 16.30 -5.26
C VAL A 589 29.73 16.73 -6.73
N SER A 590 30.51 17.76 -7.07
CA SER A 590 30.67 18.23 -8.47
C SER A 590 31.33 17.19 -9.40
N GLY A 591 31.98 16.16 -8.84
CA GLY A 591 32.60 15.06 -9.57
C GLY A 591 31.76 13.79 -9.65
N LEU A 592 30.53 13.79 -9.13
CA LEU A 592 29.65 12.61 -9.18
C LEU A 592 29.24 12.26 -10.62
N ALA A 593 29.02 10.97 -10.86
CA ALA A 593 28.53 10.47 -12.14
C ALA A 593 27.13 11.02 -12.47
N THR A 594 26.80 11.11 -13.75
CA THR A 594 25.48 11.58 -14.22
C THR A 594 24.31 10.83 -13.58
N ASP A 595 24.47 9.54 -13.32
CA ASP A 595 23.45 8.72 -12.65
C ASP A 595 23.22 9.16 -11.20
N ASP A 596 24.28 9.47 -10.47
CA ASP A 596 24.19 9.97 -9.09
C ASP A 596 23.58 11.37 -9.05
N LEU A 597 24.01 12.26 -9.96
CA LEU A 597 23.39 13.58 -10.12
C LEU A 597 21.90 13.50 -10.46
N SER A 598 21.51 12.53 -11.30
CA SER A 598 20.11 12.29 -11.64
C SER A 598 19.29 11.80 -10.45
N ARG A 599 19.85 10.93 -9.60
CA ARG A 599 19.22 10.49 -8.35
C ARG A 599 19.08 11.62 -7.34
N ILE A 600 20.10 12.46 -7.20
CA ILE A 600 20.07 13.66 -6.35
C ILE A 600 18.95 14.61 -6.83
N ALA A 601 18.92 14.90 -8.14
CA ALA A 601 17.89 15.76 -8.71
C ALA A 601 16.48 15.18 -8.51
N ALA A 602 16.30 13.87 -8.67
CA ALA A 602 15.02 13.21 -8.41
C ALA A 602 14.62 13.30 -6.92
N ALA A 603 15.53 12.99 -6.00
CA ALA A 603 15.29 13.09 -4.56
C ALA A 603 14.93 14.53 -4.16
N MET A 604 15.66 15.53 -4.65
CA MET A 604 15.35 16.94 -4.40
C MET A 604 13.98 17.35 -4.95
N ALA A 605 13.64 16.93 -6.18
CA ALA A 605 12.36 17.25 -6.79
C ALA A 605 11.17 16.61 -6.05
N GLU A 606 11.34 15.38 -5.57
CA GLU A 606 10.30 14.66 -4.81
C GLU A 606 10.15 15.20 -3.38
N ASN A 607 11.22 15.75 -2.79
CA ASN A 607 11.16 16.46 -1.50
C ASN A 607 10.69 17.91 -1.62
N ALA A 608 10.73 18.51 -2.81
CA ALA A 608 10.30 19.89 -3.00
C ALA A 608 8.81 20.07 -2.67
N PRO A 609 8.39 21.25 -2.20
CA PRO A 609 6.99 21.57 -1.94
C PRO A 609 6.12 21.29 -3.17
N ALA A 610 4.90 20.78 -2.95
CA ALA A 610 4.00 20.39 -4.03
C ALA A 610 3.70 21.57 -4.97
N ARG A 611 3.87 21.36 -6.29
CA ARG A 611 3.53 22.35 -7.32
C ARG A 611 2.05 22.75 -7.29
N PHE A 612 1.19 21.82 -6.87
CA PHE A 612 -0.24 22.04 -6.74
C PHE A 612 -0.64 21.87 -5.27
N ARG A 613 -1.45 22.80 -4.73
CA ARG A 613 -1.93 22.74 -3.34
C ARG A 613 -3.10 21.78 -3.13
N GLN A 614 -3.81 21.37 -4.21
CA GLN A 614 -4.92 20.40 -4.14
C GLN A 614 -4.44 18.97 -4.37
N ARG A 615 -5.11 18.02 -3.70
CA ARG A 615 -4.88 16.57 -3.88
C ARG A 615 -5.30 16.14 -5.29
N ALA A 616 -4.68 15.10 -5.82
CA ALA A 616 -5.05 14.53 -7.11
C ALA A 616 -5.80 13.20 -6.95
N LEU A 617 -6.83 13.02 -7.76
CA LEU A 617 -7.43 11.73 -8.08
C LEU A 617 -6.89 11.28 -9.44
N TYR A 618 -5.88 10.41 -9.42
CA TYR A 618 -5.30 9.81 -10.61
C TYR A 618 -6.19 8.66 -11.09
N VAL A 619 -6.67 8.73 -12.33
CA VAL A 619 -7.55 7.72 -12.92
C VAL A 619 -6.81 6.95 -13.99
N ASP A 620 -6.54 5.67 -13.75
CA ASP A 620 -5.87 4.81 -14.73
C ASP A 620 -6.76 4.59 -15.95
N ILE A 621 -6.24 4.96 -17.12
CA ILE A 621 -6.85 4.72 -18.45
C ILE A 621 -5.85 4.04 -19.39
N SER A 622 -4.93 3.24 -18.84
CA SER A 622 -3.83 2.64 -19.59
C SER A 622 -4.27 1.83 -20.80
N GLN A 623 -5.24 0.92 -20.68
CA GLN A 623 -5.71 0.13 -21.82
C GLN A 623 -6.40 1.02 -22.85
N LEU A 624 -7.14 2.03 -22.42
CA LEU A 624 -7.80 2.96 -23.31
C LEU A 624 -6.81 3.76 -24.17
N VAL A 625 -5.66 4.14 -23.61
CA VAL A 625 -4.57 4.81 -24.34
C VAL A 625 -3.81 3.85 -25.25
N LEU A 626 -3.53 2.63 -24.78
CA LEU A 626 -2.75 1.63 -25.52
C LEU A 626 -3.52 0.98 -26.67
N THR A 627 -4.78 0.60 -26.42
CA THR A 627 -5.61 -0.15 -27.36
C THR A 627 -7.10 0.09 -27.06
N ASP A 628 -7.73 1.02 -27.77
CA ASP A 628 -9.19 1.21 -27.69
C ASP A 628 -9.93 0.19 -28.58
N ALA A 629 -10.14 -1.02 -28.04
CA ALA A 629 -10.80 -2.14 -28.71
C ALA A 629 -12.34 -2.05 -28.70
N GLY A 630 -12.91 -0.99 -28.11
CA GLY A 630 -14.36 -0.80 -28.02
C GLY A 630 -15.07 -1.84 -27.15
N THR A 631 -14.42 -2.37 -26.11
CA THR A 631 -15.03 -3.37 -25.21
C THR A 631 -16.06 -2.75 -24.27
N GLY A 632 -16.89 -3.59 -23.63
CA GLY A 632 -17.88 -3.14 -22.63
C GLY A 632 -17.23 -2.44 -21.43
N ILE A 633 -16.08 -2.93 -20.96
CA ILE A 633 -15.31 -2.28 -19.89
C ILE A 633 -14.80 -0.91 -20.34
N GLN A 634 -14.23 -0.80 -21.56
CA GLN A 634 -13.76 0.48 -22.08
C GLN A 634 -14.88 1.50 -22.28
N ARG A 635 -16.12 1.04 -22.55
CA ARG A 635 -17.31 1.90 -22.52
C ARG A 635 -17.51 2.50 -21.12
N VAL A 636 -17.48 1.68 -20.07
CA VAL A 636 -17.59 2.14 -18.67
C VAL A 636 -16.48 3.15 -18.34
N VAL A 637 -15.21 2.80 -18.61
CA VAL A 637 -14.05 3.67 -18.33
C VAL A 637 -14.24 5.05 -18.98
N ARG A 638 -14.65 5.11 -20.26
CA ARG A 638 -14.89 6.38 -20.95
C ARG A 638 -15.97 7.24 -20.30
N HIS A 639 -17.10 6.64 -19.92
CA HIS A 639 -18.21 7.39 -19.33
C HIS A 639 -17.85 7.89 -17.94
N ILE A 640 -17.28 7.04 -17.08
CA ILE A 640 -16.84 7.46 -15.75
C ILE A 640 -15.78 8.57 -15.83
N VAL A 641 -14.78 8.43 -16.72
CA VAL A 641 -13.78 9.49 -16.91
C VAL A 641 -14.43 10.79 -17.39
N ALA A 642 -15.38 10.74 -18.32
CA ALA A 642 -16.08 11.93 -18.79
C ALA A 642 -16.81 12.66 -17.64
N GLU A 643 -17.54 11.91 -16.80
CA GLU A 643 -18.26 12.49 -15.65
C GLU A 643 -17.30 13.05 -14.60
N LEU A 644 -16.20 12.36 -14.28
CA LEU A 644 -15.19 12.85 -13.33
C LEU A 644 -14.47 14.12 -13.81
N LEU A 645 -14.27 14.27 -15.12
CA LEU A 645 -13.69 15.48 -15.70
C LEU A 645 -14.68 16.67 -15.67
N GLY A 646 -15.97 16.40 -15.87
CA GLY A 646 -17.04 17.41 -15.85
C GLY A 646 -17.47 17.84 -14.43
N ALA A 647 -17.41 16.92 -13.46
CA ALA A 647 -17.83 17.11 -12.07
C ALA A 647 -16.73 16.64 -11.11
N VAL A 648 -15.75 17.50 -10.87
CA VAL A 648 -14.58 17.20 -10.04
C VAL A 648 -14.96 17.09 -8.55
N PRO A 649 -14.53 16.03 -7.84
CA PRO A 649 -14.78 15.88 -6.40
C PRO A 649 -14.19 17.03 -5.56
N GLU A 650 -14.85 17.36 -4.45
CA GLU A 650 -14.41 18.46 -3.58
C GLU A 650 -12.99 18.22 -3.02
N GLY A 651 -12.14 19.23 -3.13
CA GLY A 651 -10.76 19.18 -2.63
C GLY A 651 -9.81 18.31 -3.48
N PHE A 652 -10.23 17.85 -4.65
CA PHE A 652 -9.41 17.12 -5.60
C PHE A 652 -9.29 17.83 -6.94
N ARG A 653 -8.23 17.51 -7.68
CA ARG A 653 -8.20 17.59 -9.15
C ARG A 653 -8.27 16.17 -9.72
N VAL A 654 -8.92 15.99 -10.87
CA VAL A 654 -8.97 14.68 -11.56
C VAL A 654 -7.92 14.64 -12.66
N GLU A 655 -7.09 13.60 -12.68
CA GLU A 655 -5.96 13.45 -13.59
C GLU A 655 -5.93 12.05 -14.21
N PRO A 656 -6.40 11.87 -15.46
CA PRO A 656 -6.23 10.60 -16.14
C PRO A 656 -4.74 10.29 -16.40
N VAL A 657 -4.33 9.06 -16.12
CA VAL A 657 -2.94 8.59 -16.23
C VAL A 657 -2.85 7.27 -16.99
N TYR A 658 -1.66 6.97 -17.53
CA TYR A 658 -1.41 5.72 -18.22
C TYR A 658 0.03 5.24 -18.01
N ILE A 659 0.29 3.95 -18.23
CA ILE A 659 1.61 3.34 -18.15
C ILE A 659 1.85 2.35 -19.30
N HIS A 660 3.10 2.25 -19.78
CA HIS A 660 3.56 1.19 -20.68
C HIS A 660 4.32 0.11 -19.91
N ALA A 661 4.45 -1.09 -20.48
CA ALA A 661 5.29 -2.14 -19.91
C ALA A 661 6.74 -1.65 -19.70
N GLY A 662 7.19 -1.61 -18.45
CA GLY A 662 8.55 -1.20 -18.09
C GLY A 662 8.79 0.31 -18.07
N ASP A 663 7.74 1.14 -18.14
CA ASP A 663 7.83 2.60 -18.02
C ASP A 663 7.29 3.09 -16.67
N VAL A 664 7.20 4.40 -16.48
CA VAL A 664 6.54 5.07 -15.36
C VAL A 664 5.14 5.54 -15.75
N PHE A 665 4.28 5.79 -14.76
CA PHE A 665 2.99 6.45 -15.03
C PHE A 665 3.22 7.85 -15.61
N ARG A 666 2.43 8.18 -16.63
CA ARG A 666 2.42 9.48 -17.30
C ARG A 666 1.01 10.07 -17.29
N TYR A 667 0.91 11.38 -17.28
CA TYR A 667 -0.37 12.07 -17.49
C TYR A 667 -0.91 11.76 -18.89
N ALA A 668 -2.18 11.43 -19.03
CA ALA A 668 -2.81 11.10 -20.31
C ALA A 668 -3.40 12.33 -21.03
N ARG A 669 -2.74 13.50 -20.91
CA ARG A 669 -3.26 14.80 -21.40
C ARG A 669 -3.52 14.79 -22.89
N SER A 670 -2.63 14.18 -23.66
CA SER A 670 -2.75 14.08 -25.11
C SER A 670 -4.00 13.30 -25.53
N TYR A 671 -4.34 12.22 -24.81
CA TYR A 671 -5.56 11.46 -25.04
C TYR A 671 -6.80 12.29 -24.67
N VAL A 672 -6.78 12.89 -23.48
CA VAL A 672 -7.93 13.63 -22.93
C VAL A 672 -8.27 14.87 -23.78
N GLY A 673 -7.26 15.65 -24.18
CA GLY A 673 -7.45 16.84 -25.03
C GLY A 673 -8.10 16.49 -26.37
N ARG A 674 -7.68 15.39 -27.01
CA ARG A 674 -8.28 14.91 -28.26
C ARG A 674 -9.71 14.40 -28.08
N ARG A 675 -9.98 13.66 -27.00
CA ARG A 675 -11.21 12.89 -26.86
C ARG A 675 -12.35 13.62 -26.15
N PHE A 676 -12.04 14.47 -25.18
CA PHE A 676 -13.01 15.11 -24.29
C PHE A 676 -13.08 16.63 -24.42
N HIS A 677 -12.01 17.30 -24.88
CA HIS A 677 -11.97 18.77 -25.00
C HIS A 677 -11.68 19.25 -26.43
N HIS A 678 -12.37 18.69 -27.42
CA HIS A 678 -12.37 19.17 -28.82
C HIS A 678 -10.99 19.41 -29.47
N GLY A 679 -9.97 18.63 -29.09
CA GLY A 679 -8.61 18.78 -29.62
C GLY A 679 -7.78 19.88 -28.95
N ALA A 680 -8.15 20.32 -27.73
CA ALA A 680 -7.37 21.27 -26.95
C ALA A 680 -5.91 20.82 -26.81
N THR A 681 -4.97 21.74 -27.08
CA THR A 681 -3.53 21.48 -26.93
C THR A 681 -3.14 21.63 -25.47
N LEU A 682 -2.88 20.51 -24.80
CA LEU A 682 -2.49 20.46 -23.39
C LEU A 682 -0.96 20.28 -23.24
N PRO A 683 -0.41 20.52 -22.03
CA PRO A 683 0.98 20.14 -21.73
C PRO A 683 1.24 18.67 -22.03
N GLY A 684 2.47 18.34 -22.39
CA GLY A 684 2.83 16.97 -22.75
C GLY A 684 2.66 15.95 -21.61
N ASP A 685 2.61 14.68 -22.01
CA ASP A 685 2.46 13.50 -21.18
C ASP A 685 3.77 13.21 -20.42
N SER A 686 3.97 13.98 -19.36
CA SER A 686 5.13 13.90 -18.45
C SER A 686 4.93 12.79 -17.41
N PRO A 687 6.02 12.28 -16.81
CA PRO A 687 5.91 11.40 -15.64
C PRO A 687 5.06 12.01 -14.52
N VAL A 688 4.26 11.17 -13.86
CA VAL A 688 3.41 11.56 -12.75
C VAL A 688 4.25 11.73 -11.49
N ASP A 689 3.96 12.78 -10.75
CA ASP A 689 4.57 13.10 -9.45
C ASP A 689 3.53 12.83 -8.36
N PHE A 690 3.57 11.61 -7.82
CA PHE A 690 2.65 11.13 -6.80
C PHE A 690 2.96 11.75 -5.44
N ARG A 691 1.94 12.29 -4.77
CA ARG A 691 2.11 12.97 -3.48
C ARG A 691 1.22 12.37 -2.40
N GLN A 692 1.63 12.61 -1.16
CA GLN A 692 0.86 12.19 0.01
C GLN A 692 -0.55 12.77 -0.02
N GLY A 693 -1.55 11.93 0.25
CA GLY A 693 -2.96 12.33 0.24
C GLY A 693 -3.62 12.23 -1.15
N ASP A 694 -2.87 11.98 -2.22
CA ASP A 694 -3.44 11.66 -3.52
C ASP A 694 -4.13 10.28 -3.50
N ILE A 695 -5.01 10.06 -4.46
CA ILE A 695 -5.69 8.79 -4.69
C ILE A 695 -5.32 8.28 -6.09
N PHE A 696 -4.94 7.02 -6.19
CA PHE A 696 -4.84 6.30 -7.46
C PHE A 696 -6.04 5.37 -7.59
N LEU A 697 -6.79 5.52 -8.68
CA LEU A 697 -7.93 4.70 -9.06
C LEU A 697 -7.59 3.91 -10.34
N GLY A 698 -7.28 2.62 -10.15
CA GLY A 698 -7.17 1.62 -11.21
C GLY A 698 -8.53 1.30 -11.81
N LEU A 699 -9.07 2.23 -12.60
CA LEU A 699 -10.38 2.11 -13.25
C LEU A 699 -10.32 1.16 -14.45
N ASP A 700 -9.24 1.21 -15.23
CA ASP A 700 -9.08 0.36 -16.41
C ASP A 700 -8.65 -1.07 -16.05
N LEU A 701 -9.10 -2.07 -16.82
CA LEU A 701 -8.72 -3.47 -16.62
C LEU A 701 -7.35 -3.75 -17.26
N ALA A 702 -6.31 -3.19 -16.67
CA ALA A 702 -4.92 -3.35 -17.12
C ALA A 702 -4.27 -4.67 -16.66
N ALA A 703 -4.93 -5.80 -16.93
CA ALA A 703 -4.57 -7.13 -16.40
C ALA A 703 -3.13 -7.55 -16.68
N HIS A 704 -2.55 -7.18 -17.82
CA HIS A 704 -1.18 -7.50 -18.20
C HIS A 704 -0.12 -6.52 -17.67
N LEU A 705 -0.53 -5.35 -17.15
CA LEU A 705 0.40 -4.33 -16.66
C LEU A 705 0.54 -4.37 -15.14
N VAL A 706 -0.56 -4.50 -14.41
CA VAL A 706 -0.55 -4.38 -12.94
C VAL A 706 0.41 -5.38 -12.27
N PRO A 707 0.45 -6.68 -12.62
CA PRO A 707 1.38 -7.63 -11.98
C PRO A 707 2.85 -7.26 -12.18
N ALA A 708 3.20 -6.69 -13.35
CA ALA A 708 4.56 -6.28 -13.65
C ALA A 708 4.99 -4.98 -12.92
N HIS A 709 4.03 -4.20 -12.42
CA HIS A 709 4.28 -2.90 -11.77
C HIS A 709 3.87 -2.89 -10.29
N LYS A 710 3.82 -4.04 -9.62
CA LYS A 710 3.54 -4.13 -8.16
C LYS A 710 4.41 -3.16 -7.34
N SER A 711 5.70 -3.08 -7.66
CA SER A 711 6.65 -2.18 -6.99
C SER A 711 6.27 -0.70 -7.11
N THR A 712 5.68 -0.29 -8.24
CA THR A 712 5.18 1.07 -8.44
C THR A 712 4.02 1.38 -7.50
N PHE A 713 3.07 0.45 -7.31
CA PHE A 713 1.96 0.65 -6.38
C PHE A 713 2.42 0.63 -4.92
N VAL A 714 3.39 -0.22 -4.57
CA VAL A 714 4.03 -0.19 -3.25
C VAL A 714 4.73 1.16 -3.01
N ARG A 715 5.39 1.71 -4.04
CA ARG A 715 5.99 3.06 -3.99
C ARG A 715 4.94 4.16 -3.82
N MET A 716 3.81 4.09 -4.53
CA MET A 716 2.70 5.02 -4.32
C MET A 716 2.22 5.00 -2.86
N ARG A 717 2.01 3.81 -2.30
CA ARG A 717 1.61 3.65 -0.89
C ARG A 717 2.67 4.15 0.08
N SER A 718 3.96 3.93 -0.23
CA SER A 718 5.05 4.47 0.60
C SER A 718 5.10 5.99 0.59
N LEU A 719 4.64 6.64 -0.49
CA LEU A 719 4.46 8.09 -0.58
C LEU A 719 3.17 8.60 0.11
N GLY A 720 2.30 7.70 0.58
CA GLY A 720 1.02 8.05 1.19
C GLY A 720 -0.10 8.29 0.17
N VAL A 721 0.03 7.78 -1.05
CA VAL A 721 -1.06 7.69 -2.02
C VAL A 721 -1.95 6.50 -1.68
N ARG A 722 -3.27 6.70 -1.70
CA ARG A 722 -4.24 5.62 -1.53
C ARG A 722 -4.45 4.89 -2.86
N VAL A 723 -4.15 3.60 -2.94
CA VAL A 723 -4.23 2.81 -4.18
C VAL A 723 -5.51 1.97 -4.18
N THR A 724 -6.40 2.19 -5.15
CA THR A 724 -7.68 1.50 -5.29
C THR A 724 -7.82 0.90 -6.68
N PHE A 725 -8.46 -0.27 -6.82
CA PHE A 725 -8.76 -0.87 -8.13
C PHE A 725 -10.24 -1.20 -8.28
N VAL A 726 -10.74 -1.12 -9.52
CA VAL A 726 -12.09 -1.53 -9.88
C VAL A 726 -12.11 -2.97 -10.38
N VAL A 727 -13.03 -3.80 -9.85
CA VAL A 727 -13.24 -5.19 -10.27
C VAL A 727 -14.58 -5.31 -10.99
N TYR A 728 -14.52 -5.80 -12.23
CA TYR A 728 -15.68 -5.89 -13.12
C TYR A 728 -16.43 -7.22 -13.00
N ASP A 729 -15.72 -8.34 -12.82
CA ASP A 729 -16.31 -9.64 -12.51
C ASP A 729 -15.24 -10.55 -11.88
N MET A 730 -15.64 -11.72 -11.37
CA MET A 730 -14.74 -12.76 -10.84
C MET A 730 -14.73 -14.03 -11.73
N LEU A 731 -15.33 -13.95 -12.92
CA LEU A 731 -15.60 -15.11 -13.77
C LEU A 731 -14.32 -15.82 -14.27
N PRO A 732 -13.20 -15.14 -14.58
CA PRO A 732 -11.94 -15.82 -14.91
C PRO A 732 -11.44 -16.77 -13.80
N LEU A 733 -11.85 -16.55 -12.54
CA LEU A 733 -11.49 -17.40 -11.41
C LEU A 733 -12.55 -18.48 -11.13
N PHE A 734 -13.84 -18.14 -11.24
CA PHE A 734 -14.92 -19.06 -10.85
C PHE A 734 -15.44 -19.91 -12.02
N ARG A 735 -15.39 -19.38 -13.23
CA ARG A 735 -15.82 -20.03 -14.49
C ARG A 735 -14.70 -20.08 -15.52
N PRO A 736 -13.49 -20.60 -15.19
CA PRO A 736 -12.38 -20.67 -16.14
C PRO A 736 -12.70 -21.57 -17.35
N ASP A 737 -13.72 -22.44 -17.25
CA ASP A 737 -14.26 -23.25 -18.34
C ASP A 737 -14.89 -22.40 -19.48
N CYS A 738 -15.20 -21.13 -19.22
CA CYS A 738 -15.79 -20.21 -20.18
C CYS A 738 -14.80 -19.26 -20.86
N PHE A 739 -13.50 -19.33 -20.55
CA PHE A 739 -12.47 -18.42 -21.04
C PHE A 739 -11.38 -19.17 -21.80
N ASP A 740 -10.67 -18.44 -22.66
CA ASP A 740 -9.54 -18.98 -23.41
C ASP A 740 -8.36 -19.30 -22.45
N PRO A 741 -7.85 -20.55 -22.41
CA PRO A 741 -6.81 -20.97 -21.46
C PRO A 741 -5.54 -20.11 -21.42
N PRO A 742 -5.00 -19.57 -22.53
CA PRO A 742 -3.82 -18.72 -22.52
C PRO A 742 -4.00 -17.39 -21.77
N GLY A 743 -5.22 -16.86 -21.68
CA GLY A 743 -5.50 -15.58 -21.01
C GLY A 743 -5.67 -15.69 -19.49
N LEU A 744 -6.05 -16.87 -18.99
CA LEU A 744 -6.35 -17.10 -17.57
C LEU A 744 -5.17 -16.79 -16.61
N PRO A 745 -3.91 -17.16 -16.91
CA PRO A 745 -2.77 -16.80 -16.05
C PRO A 745 -2.64 -15.30 -15.81
N THR A 746 -2.91 -14.47 -16.83
CA THR A 746 -2.84 -13.01 -16.73
C THR A 746 -3.90 -12.47 -15.77
N PHE A 747 -5.14 -12.95 -15.87
CA PHE A 747 -6.20 -12.54 -14.93
C PHE A 747 -5.91 -13.01 -13.50
N ARG A 748 -5.45 -14.25 -13.32
CA ARG A 748 -5.07 -14.78 -11.99
C ARG A 748 -4.02 -13.90 -11.32
N ALA A 749 -2.93 -13.61 -12.04
CA ALA A 749 -1.87 -12.74 -11.57
C ALA A 749 -2.38 -11.32 -11.24
N TRP A 750 -3.35 -10.81 -12.02
CA TRP A 750 -4.00 -9.52 -11.75
C TRP A 750 -4.77 -9.50 -10.42
N TYR A 751 -5.65 -10.48 -10.17
CA TYR A 751 -6.39 -10.58 -8.92
C TYR A 751 -5.47 -10.71 -7.70
N GLU A 752 -4.44 -11.57 -7.79
CA GLU A 752 -3.45 -11.73 -6.73
C GLU A 752 -2.67 -10.42 -6.50
N ALA A 753 -2.32 -9.70 -7.58
CA ALA A 753 -1.61 -8.44 -7.47
C ALA A 753 -2.44 -7.37 -6.76
N ILE A 754 -3.68 -7.14 -7.18
CA ILE A 754 -4.51 -6.08 -6.57
C ILE A 754 -4.88 -6.44 -5.12
N ALA A 755 -5.09 -7.71 -4.79
CA ALA A 755 -5.35 -8.15 -3.42
C ALA A 755 -4.16 -7.87 -2.47
N GLU A 756 -2.93 -7.93 -3.00
CA GLU A 756 -1.70 -7.65 -2.27
C GLU A 756 -1.45 -6.13 -2.15
N VAL A 757 -1.52 -5.39 -3.26
CA VAL A 757 -1.03 -3.99 -3.29
C VAL A 757 -2.09 -2.93 -3.00
N ALA A 758 -3.38 -3.22 -3.14
CA ALA A 758 -4.43 -2.19 -2.99
C ALA A 758 -4.68 -1.84 -1.53
N ASP A 759 -5.05 -0.59 -1.26
CA ASP A 759 -5.68 -0.15 -0.01
C ASP A 759 -7.19 -0.47 0.00
N GLY A 760 -7.82 -0.51 -1.17
CA GLY A 760 -9.22 -0.91 -1.33
C GLY A 760 -9.58 -1.43 -2.71
N ILE A 761 -10.68 -2.18 -2.78
CA ILE A 761 -11.23 -2.75 -4.02
C ILE A 761 -12.68 -2.31 -4.14
N VAL A 762 -13.04 -1.74 -5.29
CA VAL A 762 -14.42 -1.36 -5.59
C VAL A 762 -14.94 -2.23 -6.73
N ALA A 763 -16.04 -2.95 -6.49
CA ALA A 763 -16.67 -3.75 -7.53
C ALA A 763 -17.79 -2.99 -8.23
N ILE A 764 -18.13 -3.39 -9.46
CA ILE A 764 -19.27 -2.82 -10.21
C ILE A 764 -20.65 -3.33 -9.73
N SER A 765 -20.67 -4.19 -8.71
CA SER A 765 -21.87 -4.70 -8.05
C SER A 765 -21.53 -5.23 -6.66
N ARG A 766 -22.52 -5.27 -5.77
CA ARG A 766 -22.40 -5.93 -4.46
C ARG A 766 -22.12 -7.42 -4.62
N THR A 767 -22.71 -8.06 -5.64
CA THR A 767 -22.44 -9.46 -5.97
C THR A 767 -20.95 -9.69 -6.24
N VAL A 768 -20.34 -8.90 -7.11
CA VAL A 768 -18.90 -9.04 -7.42
C VAL A 768 -18.02 -8.69 -6.22
N ALA A 769 -18.39 -7.72 -5.39
CA ALA A 769 -17.68 -7.43 -4.14
C ALA A 769 -17.70 -8.64 -3.18
N ASN A 770 -18.86 -9.29 -3.03
CA ASN A 770 -19.02 -10.49 -2.21
C ASN A 770 -18.24 -11.68 -2.77
N GLU A 771 -18.20 -11.84 -4.09
CA GLU A 771 -17.40 -12.84 -4.78
C GLU A 771 -15.90 -12.64 -4.55
N PHE A 772 -15.42 -11.39 -4.68
CA PHE A 772 -14.04 -11.04 -4.37
C PHE A 772 -13.71 -11.35 -2.90
N LYS A 773 -14.57 -10.93 -1.96
CA LYS A 773 -14.42 -11.26 -0.53
C LYS A 773 -14.40 -12.76 -0.27
N ARG A 774 -15.26 -13.53 -0.95
CA ARG A 774 -15.33 -15.00 -0.84
C ARG A 774 -14.03 -15.67 -1.32
N TRP A 775 -13.34 -15.07 -2.29
CA TRP A 775 -12.07 -15.56 -2.82
C TRP A 775 -10.85 -15.18 -1.98
N LEU A 776 -10.88 -14.09 -1.20
CA LEU A 776 -9.72 -13.63 -0.43
C LEU A 776 -9.11 -14.68 0.53
N PRO A 777 -9.87 -15.53 1.26
CA PRO A 777 -9.28 -16.61 2.07
C PRO A 777 -8.56 -17.69 1.27
N GLN A 778 -8.83 -17.81 -0.04
CA GLN A 778 -8.10 -18.69 -0.96
C GLN A 778 -6.77 -18.08 -1.40
N ALA A 779 -6.76 -16.77 -1.66
CA ALA A 779 -5.57 -16.02 -2.04
C ALA A 779 -4.63 -15.79 -0.84
N ALA A 780 -5.21 -15.54 0.33
CA ALA A 780 -4.54 -15.23 1.60
C ALA A 780 -3.40 -14.20 1.46
N PRO A 781 -3.66 -13.01 0.86
CA PRO A 781 -2.62 -12.00 0.68
C PRO A 781 -2.04 -11.54 2.04
N PRO A 782 -0.72 -11.34 2.16
CA PRO A 782 -0.10 -10.87 3.39
C PRO A 782 -0.49 -9.40 3.64
N ARG A 783 -1.20 -9.13 4.73
CA ARG A 783 -1.68 -7.78 5.05
C ARG A 783 -1.60 -7.47 6.54
N VAL A 784 -1.18 -6.25 6.87
CA VAL A 784 -1.19 -5.71 8.24
C VAL A 784 -2.54 -5.06 8.54
N THR A 785 -3.13 -4.39 7.56
CA THR A 785 -4.42 -3.70 7.69
C THR A 785 -5.50 -4.38 6.85
N PRO A 786 -6.77 -4.37 7.31
CA PRO A 786 -7.89 -4.88 6.53
C PRO A 786 -7.95 -4.25 5.13
N LEU A 787 -8.26 -5.05 4.13
CA LEU A 787 -8.56 -4.57 2.78
C LEU A 787 -9.97 -3.99 2.78
N ARG A 788 -10.13 -2.74 2.35
CA ARG A 788 -11.46 -2.11 2.23
C ARG A 788 -12.16 -2.61 0.97
N LEU A 789 -13.44 -2.91 1.09
CA LEU A 789 -14.25 -3.46 0.01
C LEU A 789 -15.48 -2.59 -0.18
N GLY A 790 -15.71 -2.17 -1.41
CA GLY A 790 -16.88 -1.39 -1.77
C GLY A 790 -17.47 -1.77 -3.10
N TRP A 791 -18.57 -1.14 -3.45
CA TRP A 791 -19.22 -1.34 -4.74
C TRP A 791 -19.96 -0.08 -5.21
N PHE A 792 -20.08 0.04 -6.52
CA PHE A 792 -20.92 1.03 -7.20
C PHE A 792 -21.64 0.36 -8.36
N HIS A 793 -22.80 0.88 -8.75
CA HIS A 793 -23.56 0.36 -9.88
C HIS A 793 -23.22 1.12 -11.16
N LEU A 794 -23.17 0.42 -12.29
CA LEU A 794 -22.91 1.05 -13.58
C LEU A 794 -24.11 1.88 -14.03
N GLY A 795 -23.81 3.04 -14.59
CA GLY A 795 -24.82 3.87 -15.24
C GLY A 795 -25.23 3.33 -16.61
N ALA A 796 -26.36 3.80 -17.12
CA ALA A 796 -26.76 3.59 -18.49
C ALA A 796 -27.48 4.83 -19.01
N ASP A 797 -26.80 5.65 -19.81
CA ASP A 797 -27.48 6.66 -20.64
C ASP A 797 -27.12 6.35 -22.09
N LEU A 798 -28.03 5.75 -22.84
CA LEU A 798 -27.91 5.61 -24.30
C LEU A 798 -28.06 6.99 -24.94
N ALA A 799 -26.97 7.77 -24.91
CA ALA A 799 -26.72 9.07 -25.51
C ALA A 799 -27.82 10.16 -25.35
N LYS A 800 -27.41 11.31 -24.77
CA LYS A 800 -28.11 12.62 -24.80
C LYS A 800 -28.38 13.19 -26.22
N GLY A 801 -28.44 12.36 -27.26
CA GLY A 801 -28.54 12.78 -28.67
C GLY A 801 -29.36 11.88 -29.60
N VAL A 802 -29.93 10.76 -29.13
CA VAL A 802 -30.88 9.97 -29.94
C VAL A 802 -32.30 10.49 -29.68
N THR A 803 -32.57 11.71 -30.13
CA THR A 803 -33.94 12.27 -30.24
C THR A 803 -34.60 11.92 -31.58
N ALA A 804 -33.89 11.19 -32.46
CA ALA A 804 -34.46 10.73 -33.71
C ALA A 804 -35.41 9.55 -33.46
N PRO A 805 -36.66 9.59 -33.95
CA PRO A 805 -37.53 8.42 -33.88
C PRO A 805 -36.85 7.24 -34.57
N ALA A 806 -36.84 6.08 -33.91
CA ALA A 806 -36.28 4.84 -34.45
C ALA A 806 -36.82 4.61 -35.87
N ASP A 807 -35.94 4.45 -36.85
CA ASP A 807 -36.34 4.18 -38.24
C ASP A 807 -36.79 2.73 -38.35
N PRO A 808 -38.09 2.44 -38.59
CA PRO A 808 -38.59 1.08 -38.69
C PRO A 808 -37.98 0.31 -39.88
N SER A 809 -37.41 1.02 -40.87
CA SER A 809 -36.72 0.40 -42.01
C SER A 809 -35.38 -0.26 -41.64
N ALA A 810 -34.86 0.02 -40.43
CA ALA A 810 -33.65 -0.59 -39.90
C ALA A 810 -33.85 -2.02 -39.36
N LEU A 811 -35.10 -2.51 -39.29
CA LEU A 811 -35.42 -3.82 -38.72
C LEU A 811 -35.52 -4.92 -39.78
N PRO A 812 -35.10 -6.16 -39.47
CA PRO A 812 -35.36 -7.32 -40.31
C PRO A 812 -36.85 -7.47 -40.68
N SER A 813 -37.14 -7.71 -41.96
CA SER A 813 -38.50 -7.89 -42.44
C SER A 813 -39.16 -9.14 -41.83
N GLY A 814 -40.39 -8.99 -41.32
CA GLY A 814 -41.18 -10.09 -40.73
C GLY A 814 -41.19 -10.18 -39.20
N LEU A 815 -40.45 -9.31 -38.50
CA LEU A 815 -40.41 -9.25 -37.02
C LEU A 815 -41.76 -8.95 -36.38
N ASP A 816 -42.55 -8.04 -36.95
CA ASP A 816 -43.81 -7.55 -36.36
C ASP A 816 -44.96 -8.58 -36.30
N SER A 817 -44.76 -9.77 -36.87
CA SER A 817 -45.81 -10.78 -37.00
C SER A 817 -45.94 -11.72 -35.79
N GLN A 818 -44.95 -11.76 -34.89
CA GLN A 818 -44.87 -12.70 -33.77
C GLN A 818 -44.12 -12.07 -32.58
N PRO A 819 -44.36 -12.55 -31.33
CA PRO A 819 -43.55 -12.16 -30.19
C PRO A 819 -42.06 -12.38 -30.44
N THR A 820 -41.23 -11.39 -30.10
CA THR A 820 -39.79 -11.39 -30.39
C THR A 820 -38.96 -11.37 -29.10
N LEU A 821 -38.09 -12.37 -28.94
CA LEU A 821 -37.12 -12.46 -27.85
C LEU A 821 -35.77 -11.92 -28.32
N LEU A 822 -35.26 -10.88 -27.65
CA LEU A 822 -34.01 -10.20 -27.98
C LEU A 822 -32.90 -10.61 -27.02
N MET A 823 -31.76 -11.07 -27.53
CA MET A 823 -30.52 -11.25 -26.78
C MET A 823 -29.49 -10.22 -27.23
N VAL A 824 -28.88 -9.49 -26.29
CA VAL A 824 -27.88 -8.45 -26.58
C VAL A 824 -26.55 -8.78 -25.92
N GLY A 825 -25.48 -8.86 -26.71
CA GLY A 825 -24.11 -9.08 -26.25
C GLY A 825 -23.29 -9.96 -27.19
N THR A 826 -21.97 -9.97 -26.98
CA THR A 826 -21.06 -10.89 -27.69
C THR A 826 -21.50 -12.34 -27.48
N VAL A 827 -21.50 -13.14 -28.56
CA VAL A 827 -21.83 -14.56 -28.51
C VAL A 827 -20.68 -15.32 -27.85
N GLU A 828 -20.84 -15.70 -26.59
CA GLU A 828 -19.83 -16.39 -25.74
C GLU A 828 -20.45 -17.63 -25.04
N PRO A 829 -19.64 -18.61 -24.58
CA PRO A 829 -20.13 -19.86 -23.99
C PRO A 829 -21.06 -19.64 -22.78
N ARG A 830 -20.70 -18.68 -21.91
CA ARG A 830 -21.46 -18.35 -20.69
C ARG A 830 -22.75 -17.57 -20.94
N LYS A 831 -23.00 -17.06 -22.15
CA LYS A 831 -24.14 -16.14 -22.42
C LYS A 831 -25.45 -16.85 -22.72
N GLY A 832 -25.45 -18.18 -22.73
CA GLY A 832 -26.66 -18.99 -22.88
C GLY A 832 -27.26 -19.03 -24.29
N HIS A 833 -26.59 -18.46 -25.31
CA HIS A 833 -27.10 -18.43 -26.69
C HIS A 833 -27.44 -19.82 -27.26
N ALA A 834 -26.61 -20.82 -26.99
CA ALA A 834 -26.86 -22.19 -27.44
C ALA A 834 -28.11 -22.80 -26.78
N GLN A 835 -28.31 -22.56 -25.48
CA GLN A 835 -29.48 -23.02 -24.75
C GLN A 835 -30.74 -22.28 -25.20
N ALA A 836 -30.65 -20.96 -25.41
CA ALA A 836 -31.76 -20.15 -25.91
C ALA A 836 -32.22 -20.62 -27.29
N LEU A 837 -31.28 -20.90 -28.21
CA LEU A 837 -31.60 -21.46 -29.53
C LEU A 837 -32.32 -22.81 -29.38
N ALA A 838 -31.77 -23.74 -28.59
CA ALA A 838 -32.37 -25.05 -28.37
C ALA A 838 -33.75 -24.98 -27.70
N ALA A 839 -33.95 -24.03 -26.77
CA ALA A 839 -35.24 -23.80 -26.12
C ALA A 839 -36.28 -23.27 -27.12
N VAL A 840 -35.88 -22.36 -28.01
CA VAL A 840 -36.76 -21.82 -29.05
C VAL A 840 -37.04 -22.86 -30.15
N GLU A 841 -36.08 -23.74 -30.49
CA GLU A 841 -36.32 -24.90 -31.35
C GLU A 841 -37.40 -25.82 -30.78
N GLU A 842 -37.37 -26.07 -29.47
CA GLU A 842 -38.39 -26.82 -28.76
C GLU A 842 -39.76 -26.12 -28.78
N LEU A 843 -39.80 -24.79 -28.63
CA LEU A 843 -41.05 -24.02 -28.79
C LEU A 843 -41.60 -24.12 -30.21
N TRP A 844 -40.74 -24.03 -31.23
CA TRP A 844 -41.16 -24.17 -32.62
C TRP A 844 -41.68 -25.58 -32.92
N SER A 845 -41.13 -26.62 -32.30
CA SER A 845 -41.60 -28.01 -32.45
C SER A 845 -43.00 -28.20 -31.88
N ARG A 846 -43.33 -27.47 -30.79
CA ARG A 846 -44.67 -27.40 -30.16
C ARG A 846 -45.65 -26.51 -30.91
N GLY A 847 -45.23 -25.84 -31.98
CA GLY A 847 -46.07 -24.93 -32.76
C GLY A 847 -46.22 -23.53 -32.16
N VAL A 848 -45.42 -23.17 -31.16
CA VAL A 848 -45.40 -21.83 -30.57
C VAL A 848 -44.76 -20.84 -31.56
N LYS A 849 -45.43 -19.71 -31.78
CA LYS A 849 -45.00 -18.65 -32.68
C LYS A 849 -44.16 -17.62 -31.92
N VAL A 850 -42.84 -17.67 -32.10
CA VAL A 850 -41.90 -16.77 -31.44
C VAL A 850 -40.66 -16.57 -32.32
N ASN A 851 -40.11 -15.36 -32.32
CA ASN A 851 -38.84 -15.02 -32.96
C ASN A 851 -37.71 -14.98 -31.93
N LEU A 852 -36.50 -15.36 -32.34
CA LEU A 852 -35.26 -15.17 -31.58
C LEU A 852 -34.34 -14.23 -32.37
N VAL A 853 -33.95 -13.12 -31.75
CA VAL A 853 -33.02 -12.13 -32.31
C VAL A 853 -31.77 -12.08 -31.44
N LEU A 854 -30.61 -12.28 -32.06
CA LEU A 854 -29.31 -12.16 -31.41
C LEU A 854 -28.62 -10.90 -31.94
N VAL A 855 -28.21 -9.99 -31.05
CA VAL A 855 -27.46 -8.79 -31.40
C VAL A 855 -26.08 -8.84 -30.76
N GLY A 856 -25.05 -8.92 -31.59
CA GLY A 856 -23.66 -8.95 -31.15
C GLY A 856 -22.76 -9.85 -32.00
N LYS A 857 -21.47 -9.55 -31.98
CA LYS A 857 -20.45 -10.29 -32.73
C LYS A 857 -20.16 -11.67 -32.13
N ALA A 858 -19.61 -12.58 -32.93
CA ALA A 858 -19.07 -13.84 -32.43
C ALA A 858 -17.87 -13.59 -31.49
N GLY A 859 -17.88 -14.24 -30.32
CA GLY A 859 -16.79 -14.28 -29.36
C GLY A 859 -15.87 -15.50 -29.55
N TRP A 860 -15.38 -16.06 -28.45
CA TRP A 860 -14.48 -17.21 -28.41
C TRP A 860 -15.21 -18.52 -28.04
N HIS A 861 -14.66 -19.69 -28.43
CA HIS A 861 -15.21 -21.03 -28.11
C HIS A 861 -16.67 -21.24 -28.54
N VAL A 862 -17.11 -20.54 -29.58
CA VAL A 862 -18.48 -20.60 -30.11
C VAL A 862 -18.52 -21.04 -31.57
N GLU A 863 -17.44 -21.58 -32.12
CA GLU A 863 -17.32 -21.94 -33.54
C GLU A 863 -18.44 -22.91 -33.97
N LYS A 864 -18.75 -23.89 -33.11
CA LYS A 864 -19.85 -24.83 -33.34
C LYS A 864 -21.20 -24.11 -33.36
N LEU A 865 -21.45 -23.21 -32.40
CA LEU A 865 -22.70 -22.46 -32.32
C LEU A 865 -22.86 -21.50 -33.50
N VAL A 866 -21.81 -20.76 -33.85
CA VAL A 866 -21.77 -19.87 -35.02
C VAL A 866 -22.07 -20.64 -36.30
N SER A 867 -21.48 -21.82 -36.46
CA SER A 867 -21.78 -22.70 -37.60
C SER A 867 -23.24 -23.12 -37.64
N VAL A 868 -23.83 -23.48 -36.49
CA VAL A 868 -25.26 -23.80 -36.38
C VAL A 868 -26.11 -22.59 -36.76
N LEU A 869 -25.85 -21.41 -36.18
CA LEU A 869 -26.61 -20.19 -36.44
C LEU A 869 -26.63 -19.81 -37.93
N ARG A 870 -25.47 -19.88 -38.61
CA ARG A 870 -25.33 -19.52 -40.03
C ARG A 870 -26.05 -20.45 -40.99
N HIS A 871 -26.20 -21.73 -40.63
CA HIS A 871 -26.85 -22.74 -41.48
C HIS A 871 -28.24 -23.14 -40.97
N HIS A 872 -28.78 -22.44 -39.97
CA HIS A 872 -30.03 -22.81 -39.35
C HIS A 872 -31.23 -22.60 -40.30
N PRO A 873 -32.16 -23.57 -40.46
CA PRO A 873 -33.28 -23.47 -41.42
C PRO A 873 -34.26 -22.31 -41.19
N GLN A 874 -34.27 -21.74 -39.98
CA GLN A 874 -35.11 -20.61 -39.57
C GLN A 874 -34.40 -19.25 -39.67
N LEU A 875 -33.11 -19.21 -40.06
CA LEU A 875 -32.38 -17.94 -40.22
C LEU A 875 -33.06 -17.05 -41.26
N GLY A 876 -33.31 -15.78 -40.91
CA GLY A 876 -34.04 -14.82 -41.73
C GLY A 876 -35.56 -15.05 -41.80
N LYS A 877 -36.10 -15.99 -41.01
CA LYS A 877 -37.54 -16.28 -40.92
C LYS A 877 -38.08 -16.08 -39.50
N ARG A 878 -37.51 -16.82 -38.55
CA ARG A 878 -37.83 -16.78 -37.10
C ARG A 878 -36.58 -16.64 -36.22
N LEU A 879 -35.39 -16.86 -36.80
CA LEU A 879 -34.10 -16.63 -36.17
C LEU A 879 -33.40 -15.47 -36.91
N PHE A 880 -32.91 -14.48 -36.18
CA PHE A 880 -32.16 -13.36 -36.73
C PHE A 880 -30.87 -13.17 -35.93
N TRP A 881 -29.75 -12.94 -36.61
CA TRP A 881 -28.47 -12.65 -35.96
C TRP A 881 -27.83 -11.41 -36.59
N MET A 882 -27.75 -10.35 -35.82
CA MET A 882 -27.21 -9.05 -36.20
C MET A 882 -25.80 -8.88 -35.62
N GLU A 883 -24.78 -9.26 -36.39
CA GLU A 883 -23.38 -9.25 -35.94
C GLU A 883 -22.79 -7.84 -35.75
N LYS A 884 -23.32 -6.84 -36.48
CA LYS A 884 -22.81 -5.46 -36.54
C LYS A 884 -23.92 -4.42 -36.43
N ALA A 885 -24.84 -4.60 -35.48
CA ALA A 885 -25.85 -3.60 -35.21
C ALA A 885 -25.22 -2.27 -34.75
N GLY A 886 -25.56 -1.16 -35.40
CA GLY A 886 -25.27 0.18 -34.89
C GLY A 886 -26.23 0.58 -33.77
N ASP A 887 -25.92 1.69 -33.08
CA ASP A 887 -26.74 2.17 -31.94
C ASP A 887 -28.22 2.38 -32.32
N ASN A 888 -28.48 2.95 -33.51
CA ASN A 888 -29.86 3.14 -34.01
C ASN A 888 -30.62 1.82 -34.24
N GLU A 889 -29.94 0.79 -34.76
CA GLU A 889 -30.54 -0.53 -34.97
C GLU A 889 -30.83 -1.22 -33.64
N LEU A 890 -29.93 -1.09 -32.67
CA LEU A 890 -30.13 -1.63 -31.31
C LEU A 890 -31.29 -0.93 -30.59
N VAL A 891 -31.38 0.40 -30.67
CA VAL A 891 -32.52 1.16 -30.11
C VAL A 891 -33.83 0.76 -30.78
N ALA A 892 -33.85 0.62 -32.10
CA ALA A 892 -35.03 0.15 -32.81
C ALA A 892 -35.43 -1.28 -32.37
N MET A 893 -34.46 -2.15 -32.06
CA MET A 893 -34.72 -3.48 -31.49
C MET A 893 -35.27 -3.43 -30.07
N TYR A 894 -34.81 -2.53 -29.21
CA TYR A 894 -35.41 -2.36 -27.89
C TYR A 894 -36.88 -1.92 -27.96
N HIS A 895 -37.26 -1.14 -28.97
CA HIS A 895 -38.66 -0.76 -29.21
C HIS A 895 -39.52 -1.87 -29.83
N ALA A 896 -38.96 -2.68 -30.74
CA ALA A 896 -39.73 -3.67 -31.50
C ALA A 896 -39.82 -5.05 -30.84
N ALA A 897 -38.87 -5.40 -29.98
CA ALA A 897 -38.88 -6.68 -29.28
C ALA A 897 -40.04 -6.79 -28.29
N SER A 898 -40.45 -8.01 -27.97
CA SER A 898 -41.46 -8.29 -26.94
C SER A 898 -40.84 -8.52 -25.55
N ALA A 899 -39.62 -9.05 -25.50
CA ALA A 899 -38.81 -9.10 -24.30
C ALA A 899 -37.32 -9.19 -24.58
N LEU A 900 -36.51 -8.71 -23.64
CA LEU A 900 -35.11 -9.07 -23.52
C LEU A 900 -34.99 -10.46 -22.87
N LEU A 901 -34.19 -11.34 -23.45
CA LEU A 901 -33.80 -12.63 -22.90
C LEU A 901 -32.34 -12.61 -22.41
N ALA A 902 -32.14 -12.46 -21.11
CA ALA A 902 -30.83 -12.51 -20.46
C ALA A 902 -30.55 -13.91 -19.89
N ALA A 903 -30.05 -14.82 -20.74
CA ALA A 903 -29.84 -16.23 -20.43
C ALA A 903 -28.44 -16.57 -19.89
N SER A 904 -27.65 -15.56 -19.50
CA SER A 904 -26.27 -15.74 -19.04
C SER A 904 -26.16 -16.68 -17.83
N GLU A 905 -25.10 -17.49 -17.80
CA GLU A 905 -24.71 -18.34 -16.66
C GLU A 905 -23.86 -17.60 -15.61
N GLY A 906 -23.36 -16.41 -15.95
CA GLY A 906 -22.57 -15.56 -15.06
C GLY A 906 -22.33 -14.19 -15.69
N GLU A 907 -22.42 -13.13 -14.89
CA GLU A 907 -22.23 -11.72 -15.28
C GLU A 907 -21.65 -10.92 -14.12
N GLY A 908 -20.96 -9.82 -14.43
CA GLY A 908 -20.51 -8.85 -13.42
C GLY A 908 -21.57 -7.80 -13.03
N PHE A 909 -22.51 -7.51 -13.94
CA PHE A 909 -23.58 -6.52 -13.71
C PHE A 909 -24.85 -6.80 -14.52
N GLY A 910 -24.79 -6.67 -15.85
CA GLY A 910 -25.94 -6.90 -16.74
C GLY A 910 -26.53 -5.63 -17.37
N LEU A 911 -25.70 -4.80 -17.99
CA LEU A 911 -26.14 -3.56 -18.68
C LEU A 911 -27.36 -3.73 -19.61
N PRO A 912 -27.50 -4.82 -20.40
CA PRO A 912 -28.69 -4.99 -21.24
C PRO A 912 -30.02 -4.98 -20.49
N LEU A 913 -30.06 -5.39 -19.21
CA LEU A 913 -31.28 -5.34 -18.39
C LEU A 913 -31.72 -3.89 -18.18
N ILE A 914 -30.76 -3.00 -17.88
CA ILE A 914 -31.02 -1.58 -17.70
C ILE A 914 -31.42 -0.93 -19.01
N GLU A 915 -30.67 -1.21 -20.09
CA GLU A 915 -30.99 -0.70 -21.41
C GLU A 915 -32.42 -1.11 -21.83
N ALA A 916 -32.83 -2.37 -21.62
CA ALA A 916 -34.20 -2.81 -21.90
C ALA A 916 -35.25 -2.08 -21.05
N ALA A 917 -34.99 -1.88 -19.76
CA ALA A 917 -35.89 -1.17 -18.86
C ALA A 917 -36.11 0.29 -19.28
N GLN A 918 -35.08 0.98 -19.79
CA GLN A 918 -35.19 2.36 -20.29
C GLN A 918 -36.20 2.51 -21.43
N TYR A 919 -36.35 1.47 -22.26
CA TYR A 919 -37.35 1.43 -23.34
C TYR A 919 -38.65 0.73 -22.94
N GLY A 920 -38.81 0.36 -21.66
CA GLY A 920 -39.97 -0.37 -21.15
C GLY A 920 -40.11 -1.79 -21.69
N LEU A 921 -39.05 -2.37 -22.26
CA LEU A 921 -39.03 -3.73 -22.79
C LEU A 921 -39.02 -4.75 -21.63
N PRO A 922 -40.02 -5.65 -21.51
CA PRO A 922 -40.03 -6.68 -20.47
C PRO A 922 -38.76 -7.53 -20.46
N ILE A 923 -38.37 -8.02 -19.29
CA ILE A 923 -37.12 -8.75 -19.09
C ILE A 923 -37.42 -10.19 -18.67
N ILE A 924 -36.80 -11.15 -19.35
CA ILE A 924 -36.71 -12.55 -18.97
C ILE A 924 -35.24 -12.81 -18.62
N ALA A 925 -34.95 -13.06 -17.36
CA ALA A 925 -33.58 -13.21 -16.87
C ALA A 925 -33.37 -14.56 -16.20
N ARG A 926 -32.15 -15.10 -16.29
CA ARG A 926 -31.75 -16.20 -15.41
C ARG A 926 -31.78 -15.72 -13.96
N ASP A 927 -32.14 -16.60 -13.03
CA ASP A 927 -32.06 -16.34 -11.60
C ASP A 927 -30.59 -16.32 -11.11
N LEU A 928 -29.86 -15.26 -11.47
CA LEU A 928 -28.50 -14.97 -10.99
C LEU A 928 -28.54 -13.92 -9.87
N PRO A 929 -27.67 -14.01 -8.85
CA PRO A 929 -27.60 -13.02 -7.79
C PRO A 929 -27.46 -11.58 -8.29
N VAL A 930 -26.62 -11.34 -9.30
CA VAL A 930 -26.42 -10.01 -9.88
C VAL A 930 -27.63 -9.50 -10.66
N PHE A 931 -28.39 -10.39 -11.32
CA PHE A 931 -29.63 -9.99 -12.01
C PHE A 931 -30.76 -9.71 -11.04
N ARG A 932 -30.80 -10.39 -9.89
CA ARG A 932 -31.69 -10.04 -8.77
C ARG A 932 -31.30 -8.70 -8.16
N GLU A 933 -30.00 -8.44 -8.03
CA GLU A 933 -29.48 -7.16 -7.55
C GLU A 933 -29.86 -5.98 -8.45
N VAL A 934 -29.77 -6.16 -9.78
CA VAL A 934 -30.06 -5.09 -10.75
C VAL A 934 -31.55 -4.95 -11.04
N ALA A 935 -32.27 -6.04 -11.30
CA ALA A 935 -33.66 -5.97 -11.76
C ALA A 935 -34.71 -6.22 -10.66
N GLY A 936 -34.34 -6.72 -9.47
CA GLY A 936 -35.28 -6.92 -8.37
C GLY A 936 -36.50 -7.76 -8.74
N GLU A 937 -37.71 -7.19 -8.64
CA GLU A 937 -38.97 -7.83 -9.03
C GLU A 937 -39.45 -7.42 -10.45
N HIS A 938 -38.65 -6.67 -11.19
CA HIS A 938 -39.00 -6.09 -12.51
C HIS A 938 -38.67 -7.00 -13.69
N ALA A 939 -38.27 -8.24 -13.43
CA ALA A 939 -37.96 -9.26 -14.43
C ALA A 939 -38.68 -10.57 -14.12
N PHE A 940 -38.96 -11.35 -15.15
CA PHE A 940 -39.38 -12.74 -15.02
C PHE A 940 -38.14 -13.63 -14.93
N TYR A 941 -38.01 -14.37 -13.82
CA TYR A 941 -36.83 -15.20 -13.57
C TYR A 941 -37.06 -16.66 -13.93
N PHE A 942 -36.06 -17.28 -14.54
CA PHE A 942 -36.02 -18.72 -14.79
C PHE A 942 -34.74 -19.36 -14.25
N SER A 943 -34.83 -20.64 -13.91
CA SER A 943 -33.70 -21.44 -13.43
C SER A 943 -33.48 -22.65 -14.34
N GLY A 944 -32.29 -23.24 -14.27
CA GLY A 944 -31.94 -24.45 -15.03
C GLY A 944 -31.17 -24.18 -16.31
N LEU A 945 -30.46 -25.23 -16.74
CA LEU A 945 -29.42 -25.16 -17.77
C LEU A 945 -29.76 -26.01 -19.00
N GLU A 946 -30.88 -26.72 -18.94
CA GLU A 946 -31.41 -27.53 -20.03
C GLU A 946 -32.36 -26.72 -20.90
N ALA A 947 -32.50 -27.13 -22.18
CA ALA A 947 -33.34 -26.44 -23.15
C ALA A 947 -34.84 -26.52 -22.82
N VAL A 948 -35.32 -27.70 -22.41
CA VAL A 948 -36.75 -27.95 -22.15
C VAL A 948 -37.30 -27.12 -20.97
N PRO A 949 -36.64 -27.05 -19.80
CA PRO A 949 -37.08 -26.16 -18.72
C PRO A 949 -37.11 -24.69 -19.14
N MET A 950 -36.12 -24.24 -19.91
CA MET A 950 -36.10 -22.87 -20.44
C MET A 950 -37.25 -22.63 -21.42
N ALA A 951 -37.54 -23.58 -22.31
CA ALA A 951 -38.70 -23.50 -23.21
C ALA A 951 -40.01 -23.38 -22.43
N ASN A 952 -40.19 -24.19 -21.38
CA ASN A 952 -41.38 -24.11 -20.52
C ASN A 952 -41.49 -22.75 -19.82
N ALA A 953 -40.38 -22.17 -19.36
CA ALA A 953 -40.36 -20.85 -18.75
C ALA A 953 -40.70 -19.73 -19.75
N LEU A 954 -40.18 -19.82 -20.98
CA LEU A 954 -40.50 -18.89 -22.06
C LEU A 954 -41.97 -18.99 -22.49
N GLU A 955 -42.52 -20.20 -22.58
CA GLU A 955 -43.93 -20.45 -22.89
C GLU A 955 -44.86 -19.88 -21.80
N LEU A 956 -44.49 -20.09 -20.53
CA LEU A 956 -45.19 -19.49 -19.40
C LEU A 956 -45.15 -17.95 -19.47
N TRP A 957 -43.98 -17.38 -19.72
CA TRP A 957 -43.85 -15.93 -19.87
C TRP A 957 -44.68 -15.38 -21.03
N LEU A 958 -44.69 -16.05 -22.19
CA LEU A 958 -45.53 -15.67 -23.35
C LEU A 958 -47.02 -15.65 -22.97
N GLY A 959 -47.48 -16.63 -22.19
CA GLY A 959 -48.84 -16.69 -21.65
C GLY A 959 -49.17 -15.52 -20.71
N LEU A 960 -48.25 -15.18 -19.79
CA LEU A 960 -48.40 -14.04 -18.89
C LEU A 960 -48.38 -12.71 -19.65
N HIS A 961 -47.51 -12.58 -20.66
CA HIS A 961 -47.39 -11.39 -21.48
C HIS A 961 -48.68 -11.15 -22.29
N ALA A 962 -49.26 -12.20 -22.88
CA ALA A 962 -50.55 -12.11 -23.58
C ALA A 962 -51.71 -11.66 -22.67
N GLN A 963 -51.62 -11.93 -21.37
CA GLN A 963 -52.60 -11.52 -20.36
C GLN A 963 -52.29 -10.15 -19.73
N GLY A 964 -51.18 -9.51 -20.10
CA GLY A 964 -50.71 -8.26 -19.47
C GLY A 964 -50.23 -8.44 -18.02
N GLN A 965 -49.89 -9.67 -17.63
CA GLN A 965 -49.47 -10.04 -16.26
C GLN A 965 -47.96 -10.29 -16.13
N ALA A 966 -47.20 -10.18 -17.23
CA ALA A 966 -45.75 -10.26 -17.16
C ALA A 966 -45.17 -9.09 -16.32
N PRO A 967 -44.11 -9.32 -15.51
CA PRO A 967 -43.44 -8.25 -14.77
C PRO A 967 -43.05 -7.09 -15.67
N ALA A 968 -43.34 -5.87 -15.23
CA ALA A 968 -43.00 -4.67 -15.98
C ALA A 968 -41.61 -4.16 -15.63
N SER A 969 -40.80 -3.87 -16.64
CA SER A 969 -39.46 -3.29 -16.49
C SER A 969 -39.44 -1.77 -16.40
N ARG A 970 -40.54 -1.10 -16.77
CA ARG A 970 -40.64 0.38 -16.88
C ARG A 970 -40.26 1.13 -15.60
N ASP A 971 -40.53 0.52 -14.44
CA ASP A 971 -40.32 1.11 -13.11
C ASP A 971 -39.03 0.59 -12.45
N MET A 972 -38.20 -0.15 -13.19
CA MET A 972 -36.95 -0.69 -12.68
C MET A 972 -35.98 0.46 -12.36
N PRO A 973 -35.43 0.55 -11.14
CA PRO A 973 -34.48 1.60 -10.80
C PRO A 973 -33.17 1.41 -11.57
N TRP A 974 -32.59 2.50 -12.05
CA TRP A 974 -31.29 2.52 -12.71
C TRP A 974 -30.57 3.85 -12.47
N LEU A 975 -29.26 3.88 -12.71
CA LEU A 975 -28.43 5.06 -12.51
C LEU A 975 -28.02 5.69 -13.86
N THR A 976 -27.99 7.00 -13.91
CA THR A 976 -27.25 7.75 -14.94
C THR A 976 -25.74 7.55 -14.75
N TRP A 977 -24.94 7.85 -15.76
CA TRP A 977 -23.47 7.82 -15.62
C TRP A 977 -22.97 8.81 -14.57
N GLU A 978 -23.61 9.98 -14.47
CA GLU A 978 -23.32 10.99 -13.43
C GLU A 978 -23.53 10.41 -12.03
N GLN A 979 -24.66 9.76 -11.77
CA GLN A 979 -24.95 9.11 -10.49
C GLN A 979 -24.00 7.94 -10.21
N SER A 980 -23.63 7.17 -11.23
CA SER A 980 -22.66 6.08 -11.13
C SER A 980 -21.27 6.59 -10.71
N ALA A 981 -20.80 7.68 -11.33
CA ALA A 981 -19.54 8.32 -10.96
C ALA A 981 -19.60 8.91 -9.55
N ALA A 982 -20.71 9.55 -9.16
CA ALA A 982 -20.90 10.07 -7.81
C ALA A 982 -20.84 8.96 -6.76
N GLN A 983 -21.48 7.81 -7.00
CA GLN A 983 -21.42 6.65 -6.11
C GLN A 983 -19.99 6.09 -5.99
N LEU A 984 -19.24 6.03 -7.10
CA LEU A 984 -17.85 5.61 -7.06
C LEU A 984 -16.99 6.55 -6.21
N ILE A 985 -17.19 7.87 -6.34
CA ILE A 985 -16.47 8.90 -5.57
C ILE A 985 -16.79 8.85 -4.08
N ASP A 986 -18.06 8.66 -3.72
CA ASP A 986 -18.48 8.47 -2.32
C ASP A 986 -17.66 7.33 -1.66
N VAL A 987 -17.44 6.23 -2.38
CA VAL A 987 -16.63 5.12 -1.89
C VAL A 987 -15.13 5.49 -1.83
N VAL A 988 -14.54 5.97 -2.92
CA VAL A 988 -13.07 6.08 -3.02
C VAL A 988 -12.49 7.33 -2.37
N ALA A 989 -13.21 8.46 -2.43
CA ALA A 989 -12.76 9.75 -1.93
C ALA A 989 -13.36 10.08 -0.55
N ASP A 990 -14.65 9.82 -0.35
CA ASP A 990 -15.40 10.26 0.85
C ASP A 990 -15.49 9.19 1.95
N ASP A 991 -14.74 8.10 1.80
CA ASP A 991 -14.62 7.00 2.76
C ASP A 991 -15.91 6.17 2.96
N GLY A 992 -16.82 6.18 1.98
CA GLY A 992 -18.10 5.44 1.95
C GLY A 992 -17.98 3.92 1.74
N TRP A 993 -16.92 3.28 2.24
CA TRP A 993 -16.68 1.84 2.08
C TRP A 993 -17.74 0.99 2.79
N GLN A 994 -18.30 0.00 2.09
CA GLN A 994 -19.39 -0.83 2.63
C GLN A 994 -18.93 -2.02 3.47
N ASP A 995 -17.70 -2.51 3.27
CA ASP A 995 -17.19 -3.70 3.97
C ASP A 995 -15.64 -3.67 4.07
N SER A 996 -15.07 -4.61 4.82
CA SER A 996 -13.63 -4.87 4.84
C SER A 996 -13.33 -6.36 5.00
N TRP A 997 -12.09 -6.74 4.71
CA TRP A 997 -11.59 -8.09 4.89
C TRP A 997 -10.23 -8.10 5.59
N ALA A 998 -10.09 -8.92 6.63
CA ALA A 998 -8.83 -9.22 7.29
C ALA A 998 -8.60 -10.73 7.29
N SER A 999 -7.33 -11.15 7.32
CA SER A 999 -6.99 -12.56 7.45
C SER A 999 -7.27 -13.02 8.88
N GLU A 1000 -8.34 -13.77 9.10
CA GLU A 1000 -8.69 -14.36 10.41
C GLU A 1000 -8.05 -15.74 10.62
N GLY A 1001 -7.04 -16.08 9.82
CA GLY A 1001 -6.40 -17.41 9.85
C GLY A 1001 -7.24 -18.52 9.20
N ASN A 1002 -8.44 -18.21 8.73
CA ASN A 1002 -9.25 -19.12 7.92
C ASN A 1002 -8.64 -19.32 6.51
N ARG A 1003 -8.92 -20.48 5.93
CA ARG A 1003 -8.58 -20.81 4.54
C ARG A 1003 -9.83 -21.33 3.84
N ARG A 1004 -9.98 -20.99 2.57
CA ARG A 1004 -11.04 -21.54 1.71
C ARG A 1004 -10.43 -21.91 0.37
N PHE A 1005 -10.82 -23.05 -0.18
CA PHE A 1005 -10.38 -23.51 -1.50
C PHE A 1005 -11.59 -23.89 -2.33
N LEU A 1006 -11.79 -23.19 -3.44
CA LEU A 1006 -12.89 -23.45 -4.37
C LEU A 1006 -12.52 -24.59 -5.33
N ALA A 1007 -13.51 -25.30 -5.85
CA ALA A 1007 -13.33 -26.35 -6.87
C ALA A 1007 -12.58 -25.85 -8.13
N SER A 1008 -12.73 -24.57 -8.44
CA SER A 1008 -12.07 -23.88 -9.54
C SER A 1008 -10.65 -23.38 -9.22
N ASP A 1009 -10.11 -23.61 -8.01
CA ASP A 1009 -8.73 -23.22 -7.67
C ASP A 1009 -7.77 -23.86 -8.67
N TYR A 1010 -7.07 -23.01 -9.42
CA TYR A 1010 -6.18 -23.43 -10.49
C TYR A 1010 -4.88 -24.03 -10.00
N ARG A 1011 -4.56 -23.85 -8.72
CA ARG A 1011 -3.39 -24.41 -8.05
C ARG A 1011 -3.68 -25.82 -7.50
N ALA A 1012 -4.94 -26.24 -7.55
CA ALA A 1012 -5.36 -27.53 -7.01
C ALA A 1012 -4.90 -28.70 -7.90
N GLU A 1013 -4.51 -29.78 -7.25
CA GLU A 1013 -4.18 -31.05 -7.90
C GLU A 1013 -5.43 -31.91 -8.10
N SER A 1014 -5.48 -32.67 -9.19
CA SER A 1014 -6.60 -33.58 -9.48
C SER A 1014 -6.17 -34.64 -10.48
N THR A 1015 -6.40 -35.91 -10.16
CA THR A 1015 -6.14 -37.05 -11.07
C THR A 1015 -7.42 -37.64 -11.66
N THR A 1016 -8.57 -37.46 -11.01
CA THR A 1016 -9.86 -38.05 -11.41
C THR A 1016 -11.04 -37.06 -11.34
N GLY A 1017 -10.76 -35.75 -11.29
CA GLY A 1017 -11.76 -34.69 -11.28
C GLY A 1017 -11.81 -33.90 -12.59
N ARG A 1018 -13.02 -33.68 -13.09
CA ARG A 1018 -13.29 -32.76 -14.20
C ARG A 1018 -14.01 -31.53 -13.65
N LEU A 1019 -13.41 -30.35 -13.87
CA LEU A 1019 -14.10 -29.09 -13.59
C LEU A 1019 -15.20 -28.90 -14.63
N ALA A 1020 -16.41 -28.66 -14.17
CA ALA A 1020 -17.53 -28.29 -15.01
C ALA A 1020 -18.35 -27.26 -14.23
N ARG A 1021 -18.39 -26.03 -14.73
CA ARG A 1021 -18.95 -24.88 -14.01
C ARG A 1021 -18.18 -24.65 -12.69
N GLU A 1022 -18.88 -24.33 -11.60
CA GLU A 1022 -18.30 -24.05 -10.28
C GLU A 1022 -17.98 -25.31 -9.46
N CYS A 1023 -18.16 -26.50 -10.04
CA CYS A 1023 -18.06 -27.78 -9.34
C CYS A 1023 -17.02 -28.69 -10.01
N ARG A 1024 -16.36 -29.53 -9.21
CA ARG A 1024 -15.48 -30.58 -9.70
C ARG A 1024 -16.14 -31.93 -9.53
N ALA A 1025 -16.48 -32.55 -10.65
CA ALA A 1025 -17.13 -33.84 -10.70
C ALA A 1025 -16.10 -34.96 -10.87
N THR A 1026 -16.31 -36.08 -10.18
CA THR A 1026 -15.54 -37.31 -10.41
C THR A 1026 -15.78 -37.88 -11.81
N THR A 1027 -14.73 -38.47 -12.41
CA THR A 1027 -14.82 -39.26 -13.63
C THR A 1027 -15.14 -40.74 -13.38
N CYS A 1028 -15.62 -41.08 -12.18
CA CYS A 1028 -15.91 -42.46 -11.73
C CYS A 1028 -14.69 -43.40 -11.75
N MET A 1029 -13.48 -42.82 -11.75
CA MET A 1029 -12.22 -43.54 -11.61
C MET A 1029 -11.65 -43.30 -10.20
N PRO A 1030 -10.90 -44.25 -9.63
CA PRO A 1030 -10.26 -44.04 -8.33
C PRO A 1030 -9.13 -43.01 -8.44
N GLY A 1031 -8.99 -42.13 -7.44
CA GLY A 1031 -7.90 -41.15 -7.39
C GLY A 1031 -8.19 -39.92 -6.54
N LEU A 1032 -7.39 -38.87 -6.77
CA LEU A 1032 -7.54 -37.55 -6.16
C LEU A 1032 -8.57 -36.74 -6.95
N LEU A 1033 -9.73 -36.49 -6.34
CA LEU A 1033 -10.73 -35.59 -6.91
C LEU A 1033 -10.27 -34.13 -6.79
N PHE A 1034 -9.71 -33.75 -5.64
CA PHE A 1034 -9.22 -32.40 -5.39
C PHE A 1034 -8.16 -32.40 -4.29
N GLY A 1035 -6.98 -31.83 -4.55
CA GLY A 1035 -5.96 -31.53 -3.55
C GLY A 1035 -5.71 -30.03 -3.50
N THR A 1036 -5.80 -29.42 -2.31
CA THR A 1036 -5.44 -28.01 -2.15
C THR A 1036 -3.97 -27.78 -2.52
N PRO A 1037 -3.56 -26.57 -2.94
CA PRO A 1037 -2.15 -26.22 -2.94
C PRO A 1037 -1.55 -26.42 -1.54
N ALA A 1038 -0.22 -26.52 -1.45
CA ALA A 1038 0.45 -26.56 -0.15
C ALA A 1038 0.29 -25.20 0.57
N PHE A 1039 -0.11 -25.23 1.84
CA PHE A 1039 -0.28 -24.03 2.67
C PHE A 1039 0.30 -24.21 4.08
N GLU A 1040 0.40 -23.10 4.82
CA GLU A 1040 0.84 -23.06 6.21
C GLU A 1040 -0.36 -22.75 7.12
N LEU A 1041 -0.45 -23.49 8.24
CA LEU A 1041 -1.31 -23.19 9.36
C LEU A 1041 -0.47 -23.05 10.62
N ALA A 1042 -0.86 -22.08 11.45
CA ALA A 1042 -0.26 -21.91 12.77
C ALA A 1042 -0.69 -23.04 13.72
N ALA A 1043 -0.01 -23.15 14.86
CA ALA A 1043 -0.47 -23.96 15.98
C ALA A 1043 -1.88 -23.53 16.40
N GLY A 1044 -2.77 -24.49 16.64
CA GLY A 1044 -4.16 -24.18 16.96
C GLY A 1044 -5.10 -25.33 16.73
N ARG A 1045 -6.39 -25.07 16.95
CA ARG A 1045 -7.48 -26.00 16.66
C ARG A 1045 -8.22 -25.51 15.43
N TYR A 1046 -8.50 -26.42 14.52
CA TYR A 1046 -9.13 -26.11 13.24
C TYR A 1046 -10.23 -27.13 12.94
N SER A 1047 -11.29 -26.67 12.30
CA SER A 1047 -12.30 -27.55 11.70
C SER A 1047 -12.23 -27.42 10.17
N ILE A 1048 -12.09 -28.56 9.50
CA ILE A 1048 -12.08 -28.67 8.05
C ILE A 1048 -13.46 -29.12 7.60
N ARG A 1049 -14.09 -28.37 6.71
CA ARG A 1049 -15.43 -28.67 6.17
C ARG A 1049 -15.36 -28.82 4.64
N VAL A 1050 -15.98 -29.87 4.11
CA VAL A 1050 -16.07 -30.13 2.68
C VAL A 1050 -17.52 -30.00 2.24
N ASP A 1051 -17.77 -29.06 1.33
CA ASP A 1051 -19.08 -28.85 0.73
C ASP A 1051 -19.17 -29.47 -0.67
N GLY A 1052 -20.32 -30.09 -0.96
CA GLY A 1052 -20.58 -30.73 -2.24
C GLY A 1052 -21.83 -31.61 -2.23
N GLU A 1053 -21.88 -32.54 -3.17
CA GLU A 1053 -22.89 -33.60 -3.25
C GLU A 1053 -22.21 -34.96 -3.34
N PHE A 1054 -22.68 -35.94 -2.58
CA PHE A 1054 -22.20 -37.31 -2.64
C PHE A 1054 -23.36 -38.30 -2.71
N ALA A 1055 -23.43 -39.07 -3.79
CA ALA A 1055 -24.54 -39.99 -4.03
C ALA A 1055 -24.45 -41.25 -3.16
N SER A 1056 -25.56 -41.63 -2.53
CA SER A 1056 -25.65 -42.88 -1.75
C SER A 1056 -25.52 -44.11 -2.64
N GLY A 1057 -24.82 -45.16 -2.15
CA GLY A 1057 -24.70 -46.45 -2.84
C GLY A 1057 -23.69 -46.49 -3.99
N HIS A 1058 -22.87 -45.45 -4.14
CA HIS A 1058 -21.88 -45.30 -5.22
C HIS A 1058 -20.49 -45.06 -4.65
N GLY A 1059 -19.62 -46.08 -4.66
CA GLY A 1059 -18.23 -45.99 -4.20
C GLY A 1059 -18.06 -45.45 -2.77
N ARG A 1060 -16.83 -45.04 -2.44
CA ARG A 1060 -16.42 -44.35 -1.22
C ARG A 1060 -15.63 -43.10 -1.57
N ALA A 1061 -15.79 -42.07 -0.75
CA ALA A 1061 -15.00 -40.86 -0.81
C ALA A 1061 -14.57 -40.48 0.61
N TRP A 1062 -13.40 -39.85 0.77
CA TRP A 1062 -12.87 -39.46 2.08
C TRP A 1062 -11.96 -38.23 1.98
N ILE A 1063 -11.79 -37.56 3.12
CA ILE A 1063 -10.83 -36.48 3.34
C ILE A 1063 -9.50 -37.11 3.78
N ASP A 1064 -8.40 -36.61 3.25
CA ASP A 1064 -7.05 -36.88 3.71
C ASP A 1064 -6.35 -35.55 4.03
N VAL A 1065 -5.90 -35.40 5.26
CA VAL A 1065 -5.10 -34.23 5.70
C VAL A 1065 -3.66 -34.67 5.84
N VAL A 1066 -2.77 -34.04 5.08
CA VAL A 1066 -1.36 -34.41 5.00
C VAL A 1066 -0.44 -33.21 5.11
N ALA A 1067 0.81 -33.44 5.51
CA ALA A 1067 1.89 -32.44 5.57
C ALA A 1067 3.22 -33.03 5.06
N GLN A 1068 4.23 -32.16 4.92
CA GLN A 1068 5.57 -32.50 4.39
C GLN A 1068 5.52 -33.29 3.08
N GLU A 1069 4.91 -32.70 2.05
CA GLU A 1069 4.79 -33.31 0.71
C GLU A 1069 4.03 -34.66 0.73
N GLY A 1070 3.12 -34.83 1.69
CA GLY A 1070 2.32 -36.05 1.83
C GLY A 1070 2.99 -37.17 2.63
N ARG A 1071 4.19 -36.95 3.19
CA ARG A 1071 4.88 -37.94 4.02
C ARG A 1071 4.18 -38.16 5.36
N TRP A 1072 3.54 -37.13 5.89
CA TRP A 1072 2.89 -37.17 7.20
C TRP A 1072 1.38 -37.08 7.00
N ARG A 1073 0.63 -38.12 7.41
CA ARG A 1073 -0.84 -38.10 7.43
C ARG A 1073 -1.30 -37.66 8.82
N LEU A 1074 -1.93 -36.49 8.87
CA LEU A 1074 -2.42 -35.89 10.11
C LEU A 1074 -3.82 -36.40 10.47
N GLY A 1075 -4.61 -36.80 9.47
CA GLY A 1075 -5.94 -37.34 9.71
C GLY A 1075 -6.65 -37.77 8.44
N SER A 1076 -7.74 -38.51 8.60
CA SER A 1076 -8.63 -38.92 7.52
C SER A 1076 -10.00 -39.32 8.02
N ASP A 1077 -11.04 -38.86 7.32
CA ASP A 1077 -12.44 -39.16 7.63
C ASP A 1077 -13.26 -39.40 6.36
N PRO A 1078 -14.24 -40.33 6.39
CA PRO A 1078 -15.09 -40.60 5.24
C PRO A 1078 -16.04 -39.42 4.94
N LEU A 1079 -16.36 -39.22 3.66
CA LEU A 1079 -17.46 -38.34 3.26
C LEU A 1079 -18.81 -39.05 3.48
N ILE A 1080 -19.82 -38.26 3.82
CA ILE A 1080 -21.17 -38.69 4.12
C ILE A 1080 -22.07 -38.40 2.90
N PRO A 1081 -22.85 -39.39 2.41
CA PRO A 1081 -23.80 -39.15 1.32
C PRO A 1081 -24.83 -38.09 1.68
N GLY A 1082 -25.09 -37.16 0.75
CA GLY A 1082 -25.96 -36.02 0.97
C GLY A 1082 -25.60 -34.84 0.08
N THR A 1083 -26.21 -33.69 0.38
CA THR A 1083 -25.95 -32.41 -0.27
C THR A 1083 -25.60 -31.35 0.79
N GLY A 1084 -24.69 -30.43 0.48
CA GLY A 1084 -24.15 -29.45 1.42
C GLY A 1084 -22.85 -29.94 2.05
N VAL A 1085 -22.74 -29.90 3.39
CA VAL A 1085 -21.55 -30.39 4.09
C VAL A 1085 -21.50 -31.92 4.05
N ILE A 1086 -20.68 -32.45 3.15
CA ILE A 1086 -20.49 -33.89 2.95
C ILE A 1086 -19.28 -34.44 3.71
N GLY A 1087 -18.51 -33.62 4.43
CA GLY A 1087 -17.43 -34.10 5.29
C GLY A 1087 -16.92 -33.05 6.27
N THR A 1088 -16.47 -33.51 7.42
CA THR A 1088 -15.88 -32.69 8.49
C THR A 1088 -14.68 -33.41 9.10
N HIS A 1089 -13.62 -32.68 9.40
CA HIS A 1089 -12.43 -33.19 10.11
C HIS A 1089 -11.90 -32.14 11.09
N ASP A 1090 -11.79 -32.48 12.36
CA ASP A 1090 -11.20 -31.59 13.36
C ASP A 1090 -9.71 -31.89 13.53
N LEU A 1091 -8.90 -30.85 13.49
CA LEU A 1091 -7.44 -30.89 13.49
C LEU A 1091 -6.91 -30.10 14.68
N VAL A 1092 -6.00 -30.70 15.44
CA VAL A 1092 -5.25 -30.02 16.51
C VAL A 1092 -3.79 -30.01 16.14
N LEU A 1093 -3.22 -28.81 16.03
CA LEU A 1093 -1.82 -28.57 15.71
C LEU A 1093 -1.12 -28.00 16.95
N ASP A 1094 -0.13 -28.72 17.46
CA ASP A 1094 0.67 -28.29 18.62
C ASP A 1094 1.79 -27.29 18.22
N GLU A 1095 2.09 -27.21 16.92
CA GLU A 1095 3.07 -26.29 16.32
C GLU A 1095 2.62 -25.87 14.92
N ASP A 1096 3.23 -24.82 14.38
CA ASP A 1096 3.00 -24.38 13.00
C ASP A 1096 3.41 -25.47 12.01
N ILE A 1097 2.50 -25.83 11.09
CA ILE A 1097 2.74 -26.84 10.07
C ILE A 1097 2.83 -26.19 8.70
N ARG A 1098 3.98 -26.37 8.06
CA ARG A 1098 4.22 -25.97 6.66
C ARG A 1098 3.95 -27.10 5.69
N GLY A 1099 3.52 -26.73 4.49
CA GLY A 1099 3.30 -27.68 3.40
C GLY A 1099 2.12 -28.62 3.65
N MET A 1100 1.11 -28.15 4.38
CA MET A 1100 -0.13 -28.87 4.61
C MET A 1100 -0.98 -28.91 3.34
N GLN A 1101 -1.69 -30.01 3.11
CA GLN A 1101 -2.67 -30.18 2.05
C GLN A 1101 -3.89 -30.92 2.57
N VAL A 1102 -5.07 -30.51 2.09
CA VAL A 1102 -6.32 -31.26 2.24
C VAL A 1102 -6.65 -31.90 0.91
N ARG A 1103 -6.89 -33.21 0.91
CA ARG A 1103 -7.13 -34.04 -0.26
C ARG A 1103 -8.51 -34.68 -0.16
N ILE A 1104 -9.27 -34.63 -1.24
CA ILE A 1104 -10.53 -35.33 -1.40
C ILE A 1104 -10.27 -36.52 -2.32
N MET A 1105 -10.32 -37.71 -1.74
CA MET A 1105 -10.03 -38.96 -2.41
C MET A 1105 -11.33 -39.70 -2.73
N VAL A 1106 -11.34 -40.42 -3.85
CA VAL A 1106 -12.49 -41.23 -4.30
C VAL A 1106 -12.01 -42.59 -4.82
N ASP A 1107 -12.83 -43.64 -4.66
CA ASP A 1107 -12.61 -44.93 -5.31
C ASP A 1107 -13.38 -45.05 -6.65
N ALA A 1108 -13.35 -46.25 -7.25
CA ALA A 1108 -14.11 -46.54 -8.47
C ALA A 1108 -15.62 -46.44 -8.20
N ASP A 1109 -16.37 -45.92 -9.17
CA ASP A 1109 -17.83 -45.75 -9.11
C ASP A 1109 -18.35 -44.71 -8.11
N ALA A 1110 -17.49 -44.06 -7.32
CA ALA A 1110 -17.87 -42.93 -6.48
C ALA A 1110 -18.42 -41.78 -7.35
N LYS A 1111 -19.51 -41.15 -6.88
CA LYS A 1111 -20.16 -40.00 -7.54
C LYS A 1111 -20.22 -38.81 -6.60
N VAL A 1112 -19.21 -37.94 -6.71
CA VAL A 1112 -19.03 -36.74 -5.91
C VAL A 1112 -19.01 -35.51 -6.82
N LEU A 1113 -19.74 -34.48 -6.42
CA LEU A 1113 -19.63 -33.12 -6.94
C LEU A 1113 -19.02 -32.25 -5.83
N PHE A 1114 -17.76 -31.88 -5.97
CA PHE A 1114 -17.06 -31.06 -5.00
C PHE A 1114 -17.25 -29.57 -5.29
N HIS A 1115 -17.54 -28.78 -4.25
CA HIS A 1115 -17.66 -27.31 -4.33
C HIS A 1115 -16.51 -26.60 -3.63
N THR A 1116 -16.34 -26.80 -2.32
CA THR A 1116 -15.38 -26.03 -1.52
C THR A 1116 -14.82 -26.81 -0.34
N VAL A 1117 -13.56 -26.54 0.01
CA VAL A 1117 -12.98 -26.88 1.31
C VAL A 1117 -12.83 -25.61 2.13
N GLU A 1118 -13.29 -25.62 3.37
CA GLU A 1118 -13.14 -24.53 4.34
C GLU A 1118 -12.35 -25.03 5.55
N ILE A 1119 -11.43 -24.21 6.04
CA ILE A 1119 -10.64 -24.49 7.23
C ILE A 1119 -10.76 -23.29 8.14
N GLU A 1120 -11.36 -23.50 9.31
CA GLU A 1120 -11.70 -22.44 10.25
C GLU A 1120 -11.05 -22.69 11.60
N PRO A 1121 -10.42 -21.68 12.22
CA PRO A 1121 -9.97 -21.78 13.60
C PRO A 1121 -11.16 -22.05 14.53
N VAL A 1122 -10.96 -22.90 15.53
CA VAL A 1122 -11.94 -23.20 16.58
C VAL A 1122 -11.42 -22.63 17.90
N ALA A 1123 -12.29 -21.93 18.63
CA ALA A 1123 -11.97 -21.26 19.90
C ALA A 1123 -11.60 -22.22 21.03
#